data_AF-A0A8B8Q2V5-F1
#
_entry.id   AF-A0A8B8Q2V5-F1
#
_cell.length_a   1.000
_cell.length_b   1.000
_cell.length_c   1.000
_cell.angle_alpha   90.00
_cell.angle_beta   90.00
_cell.angle_gamma   90.00
#
_symmetry.space_group_name_H-M   'P 1'
#
loop_
_entity.id
_entity.type
_entity.pdbx_description
1 polymer ?
#
loop_
_entity_poly.entity_id
_entity_poly.type
_entity_poly.pdbx_seq_one_letter_code
_entity_poly.pdbx_strand_id
1 'polypeptide(L)'
;MSDNYDFDLLTGPTTSTTTPPLSQPFFSPHFESSEEEGEDDGGGGGDGAEAHRAISSTTKRLDYMLQFLDRKLSTSSSFDAPPAGDTLGGERNSKGSAALPEFVGRGGGAGVFKLPVRAAVHPGRPPCVELRPHPLRETQIGRSLGTLVATPSQLWAGGERSVRVWDLTADIFAAAERGEGVDAEADTEPDTVPYRESMGGISPALCLVADEASQVVWSGHQDGRVRCWSMSFGSSSVAAACSSKKTRFKEALSWQAHRGPVLSVVISSYGDLWSGSEGGVIKIWPWEAIEKSLSLTVEERHLATSIVDRSYIDPLNYVNTNGFCNSLAADVKHLFSDNYAGKVWSFGNQSFALWDARTRELLNVYSVDGQVESRGDISALQDSSMDYFSSQRKEKTQSSFGFFQRSRNVILGAADAVRRVATKGAFGDDSRRTEALVTTIDGMVWTGCASGLLIQWDGNGNRLQDFQYHSFPVQCLCTFGHCIWVGYASGSIHVLDLEGNLLGGWVAYSSPVLKLAVGAGYVFSLAKHGGIRGWSITSPGPIDSILRSELAGKEFLYSRIENMKILAGTWNVGQERASRDSLISWLGSAASDANIVVVGLQEVEMGAGFLAVSAAKETVGLEGSAVGQWWLDMIGKTLNEGSTFERMGSRQLAGLLIAMWVRNTLKPHAGDVDAAAVPCGFGRTIGNKGAVGLRMRVYDRIMCFVNCHFAAHAEAVARRNDDFDHVYRSMTFTRASTFSNVVTVGASSAVQVLRGTNGAFSQSAEVMPELSEADLVIFLGDFNYRLDGITYDEARDFVSQRCFDWLREKDQLRVEMEAGNVFQGMREAVVKFPPTYKFERHQAGLAGYDSSEKKRIPAWCDRILYRDSRSALESECSLECPVVSSVVRYEACMDVTDSDHKPVRCMFNVDIARVDESARRQEFGEVVAQNERVKTTLKGLFMIPETIVSTNNIILQNQDTSILRITNKSGNSDALFQIICEGVSMIKDDGQALDHRPRASFGFPQWLRVSPVSGIIKPEHTTEVSVHHEKFQTVEEFVDGVPQNWWCEDNRDREVVLEVRVSSSYMTETRNHRIRVRYCISSKGKQVGDISLNSKQAQANLLDRSNLQRLSDSYDLVDHFRNLHSP
;
A
#
# COMPACT_ATOMS: atom_id res chain seq x y z
N MET A 1 40.27 -2.19 33.68
CA MET A 1 41.58 -1.71 34.19
C MET A 1 42.55 -2.86 33.99
N SER A 2 43.72 -2.65 33.40
CA SER A 2 44.23 -1.51 32.61
C SER A 2 45.50 -2.00 31.89
N ASP A 3 46.03 -1.18 30.96
CA ASP A 3 47.42 -1.24 30.49
C ASP A 3 47.81 -2.46 29.59
N ASN A 4 48.74 -2.37 28.62
CA ASN A 4 49.32 -1.19 27.95
C ASN A 4 50.01 -1.56 26.61
N TYR A 5 50.36 -0.51 25.83
CA TYR A 5 51.36 -0.33 24.74
C TYR A 5 52.09 -1.55 24.07
N ASP A 6 52.63 -1.54 22.84
CA ASP A 6 52.69 -0.69 21.62
C ASP A 6 53.99 -1.12 20.84
N PHE A 7 54.20 -0.60 19.63
CA PHE A 7 55.46 -0.53 18.85
C PHE A 7 56.04 -1.72 18.03
N ASP A 8 56.74 -1.32 16.95
CA ASP A 8 57.32 -2.12 15.86
C ASP A 8 58.67 -2.81 16.18
N LEU A 9 59.12 -3.72 15.29
CA LEU A 9 60.32 -3.45 14.45
C LEU A 9 60.58 -4.46 13.31
N LEU A 10 61.44 -4.03 12.37
CA LEU A 10 61.81 -4.68 11.10
C LEU A 10 62.80 -5.86 11.25
N THR A 11 62.79 -6.80 10.29
CA THR A 11 63.96 -7.14 9.42
C THR A 11 63.64 -8.23 8.37
N GLY A 12 64.32 -8.20 7.22
CA GLY A 12 64.41 -9.28 6.22
C GLY A 12 65.86 -9.79 6.09
N PRO A 13 66.16 -10.80 5.23
CA PRO A 13 66.71 -10.45 3.90
C PRO A 13 66.50 -11.48 2.73
N THR A 14 66.78 -11.02 1.49
CA THR A 14 67.34 -11.72 0.27
C THR A 14 67.11 -13.24 0.05
N THR A 15 66.78 -13.81 -1.13
CA THR A 15 66.67 -13.37 -2.56
C THR A 15 65.84 -14.46 -3.33
N SER A 16 65.75 -14.68 -4.67
CA SER A 16 66.51 -14.31 -5.90
C SER A 16 65.61 -14.28 -7.17
N THR A 17 66.17 -14.45 -8.39
CA THR A 17 65.48 -14.27 -9.70
C THR A 17 65.61 -15.45 -10.68
N THR A 18 64.55 -15.75 -11.47
CA THR A 18 64.64 -16.18 -12.89
C THR A 18 63.27 -16.12 -13.63
N THR A 19 63.31 -16.00 -14.96
CA THR A 19 62.20 -15.91 -15.96
C THR A 19 62.66 -16.61 -17.26
N PRO A 20 61.91 -16.72 -18.39
CA PRO A 20 60.46 -16.60 -18.75
C PRO A 20 59.99 -17.96 -19.41
N PRO A 21 59.13 -18.12 -20.46
CA PRO A 21 58.22 -17.22 -21.20
C PRO A 21 56.78 -17.75 -21.49
N LEU A 22 56.04 -17.02 -22.35
CA LEU A 22 54.64 -17.18 -22.74
C LEU A 22 54.38 -18.24 -23.84
N SER A 23 53.10 -18.64 -23.98
CA SER A 23 52.49 -18.99 -25.27
C SER A 23 50.96 -18.80 -25.28
N GLN A 24 50.42 -17.98 -26.20
CA GLN A 24 49.06 -18.13 -26.73
C GLN A 24 49.09 -19.13 -27.91
N PRO A 25 47.96 -19.73 -28.35
CA PRO A 25 47.19 -19.10 -29.44
C PRO A 25 45.65 -19.36 -29.52
N PHE A 26 44.93 -18.36 -30.04
CA PHE A 26 43.79 -18.43 -31.00
C PHE A 26 42.57 -19.36 -30.82
N PHE A 27 41.38 -18.74 -30.73
CA PHE A 27 40.14 -19.14 -31.47
C PHE A 27 40.33 -18.82 -32.97
N SER A 28 39.57 -19.28 -33.98
CA SER A 28 38.28 -20.01 -34.13
C SER A 28 38.23 -20.55 -35.59
N PRO A 29 37.07 -20.90 -36.20
CA PRO A 29 36.02 -21.85 -35.84
C PRO A 29 35.89 -22.96 -36.92
N HIS A 30 34.99 -23.93 -36.77
CA HIS A 30 34.27 -24.49 -37.92
C HIS A 30 32.89 -25.08 -37.52
N PHE A 31 31.88 -24.80 -38.35
CA PHE A 31 30.58 -25.46 -38.34
C PHE A 31 30.62 -26.64 -39.31
N GLU A 32 29.99 -27.76 -38.96
CA GLU A 32 29.53 -28.74 -39.95
C GLU A 32 28.28 -29.47 -39.40
N SER A 33 27.43 -29.98 -40.29
CA SER A 33 26.04 -30.35 -40.00
C SER A 33 25.72 -31.78 -40.43
N SER A 34 25.01 -32.53 -39.60
CA SER A 34 24.40 -33.80 -39.96
C SER A 34 23.11 -34.03 -39.18
N GLU A 35 22.01 -34.21 -39.91
CA GLU A 35 20.73 -34.74 -39.39
C GLU A 35 20.80 -36.27 -39.44
N GLU A 36 20.39 -36.96 -38.37
CA GLU A 36 19.90 -38.36 -38.44
C GLU A 36 18.73 -38.53 -37.48
N GLU A 37 17.73 -39.34 -37.88
CA GLU A 37 16.53 -39.65 -37.11
C GLU A 37 16.73 -40.89 -36.22
N GLY A 38 15.97 -40.99 -35.12
CA GLY A 38 15.94 -42.20 -34.27
C GLY A 38 14.69 -42.24 -33.38
N GLU A 39 13.96 -43.37 -33.43
CA GLU A 39 12.75 -43.64 -32.63
C GLU A 39 13.06 -44.52 -31.40
N ASP A 40 12.27 -44.34 -30.34
CA ASP A 40 12.23 -45.12 -29.08
C ASP A 40 13.55 -45.19 -28.25
N ASP A 41 13.57 -45.50 -26.95
CA ASP A 41 12.55 -46.00 -26.03
C ASP A 41 12.63 -45.26 -24.66
N GLY A 42 11.67 -45.44 -23.75
CA GLY A 42 11.51 -44.63 -22.54
C GLY A 42 12.21 -45.12 -21.26
N GLY A 43 12.46 -44.21 -20.30
CA GLY A 43 12.84 -44.60 -18.93
C GLY A 43 13.49 -43.52 -18.05
N GLY A 44 12.67 -42.81 -17.25
CA GLY A 44 13.13 -41.87 -16.20
C GLY A 44 13.35 -40.42 -16.68
N GLY A 45 13.33 -39.41 -15.80
CA GLY A 45 12.97 -39.42 -14.38
C GLY A 45 13.43 -38.16 -13.63
N GLY A 46 12.51 -37.43 -12.99
CA GLY A 46 12.82 -36.36 -12.02
C GLY A 46 13.37 -35.04 -12.60
N ASP A 47 14.69 -34.98 -12.83
CA ASP A 47 15.48 -33.79 -12.48
C ASP A 47 15.59 -32.70 -13.57
N GLY A 48 15.08 -32.97 -14.79
CA GLY A 48 15.28 -32.09 -15.95
C GLY A 48 14.72 -30.66 -15.77
N ALA A 49 13.65 -30.49 -15.00
CA ALA A 49 13.01 -29.19 -14.81
C ALA A 49 13.85 -28.21 -13.96
N GLU A 50 14.50 -28.70 -12.90
CA GLU A 50 15.40 -27.87 -12.09
C GLU A 50 16.71 -27.59 -12.83
N ALA A 51 17.25 -28.57 -13.56
CA ALA A 51 18.43 -28.38 -14.41
C ALA A 51 18.21 -27.28 -15.46
N HIS A 52 17.08 -27.29 -16.19
CA HIS A 52 16.75 -26.24 -17.16
C HIS A 52 16.52 -24.86 -16.50
N ARG A 53 15.90 -24.80 -15.31
CA ARG A 53 15.75 -23.55 -14.55
C ARG A 53 17.11 -22.99 -14.10
N ALA A 54 17.99 -23.83 -13.58
CA ALA A 54 19.35 -23.46 -13.18
C ALA A 54 20.18 -22.94 -14.37
N ILE A 55 20.15 -23.64 -15.51
CA ILE A 55 20.85 -23.22 -16.73
C ILE A 55 20.30 -21.88 -17.23
N SER A 56 18.98 -21.70 -17.31
CA SER A 56 18.37 -20.43 -17.74
C SER A 56 18.72 -19.25 -16.82
N SER A 57 18.79 -19.50 -15.50
CA SER A 57 19.26 -18.49 -14.53
C SER A 57 20.74 -18.15 -14.75
N THR A 58 21.60 -19.17 -14.91
CA THR A 58 23.05 -18.99 -15.10
C THR A 58 23.37 -18.18 -16.36
N THR A 59 22.68 -18.44 -17.49
CA THR A 59 22.86 -17.66 -18.72
C THR A 59 22.47 -16.20 -18.53
N LYS A 60 21.29 -15.92 -17.93
CA LYS A 60 20.86 -14.54 -17.64
C LYS A 60 21.84 -13.81 -16.69
N ARG A 61 22.36 -14.52 -15.69
CA ARG A 61 23.37 -14.02 -14.75
C ARG A 61 24.66 -13.63 -15.48
N LEU A 62 25.09 -14.43 -16.46
CA LEU A 62 26.22 -14.12 -17.33
C LEU A 62 25.94 -12.92 -18.24
N ASP A 63 24.75 -12.82 -18.84
CA ASP A 63 24.35 -11.67 -19.66
C ASP A 63 24.39 -10.35 -18.87
N TYR A 64 23.89 -10.35 -17.62
CA TYR A 64 23.96 -9.16 -16.75
C TYR A 64 25.40 -8.81 -16.37
N MET A 65 26.28 -9.80 -16.14
CA MET A 65 27.71 -9.57 -15.92
C MET A 65 28.39 -8.99 -17.16
N LEU A 66 28.07 -9.47 -18.36
CA LEU A 66 28.61 -8.96 -19.62
C LEU A 66 28.16 -7.52 -19.88
N GLN A 67 26.87 -7.21 -19.69
CA GLN A 67 26.33 -5.84 -19.80
C GLN A 67 26.98 -4.88 -18.78
N PHE A 68 27.22 -5.34 -17.55
CA PHE A 68 27.92 -4.55 -16.53
C PHE A 68 29.38 -4.27 -16.92
N LEU A 69 30.09 -5.28 -17.44
CA LEU A 69 31.48 -5.16 -17.87
C LEU A 69 31.63 -4.26 -19.10
N ASP A 70 30.77 -4.40 -20.11
CA ASP A 70 30.79 -3.56 -21.31
C ASP A 70 30.58 -2.07 -20.96
N ARG A 71 29.66 -1.77 -20.03
CA ARG A 71 29.48 -0.42 -19.46
C ARG A 71 30.73 0.13 -18.76
N LYS A 72 31.51 -0.72 -18.08
CA LYS A 72 32.77 -0.31 -17.42
C LYS A 72 34.01 -0.32 -18.32
N LEU A 73 33.94 -0.95 -19.50
CA LEU A 73 35.01 -0.93 -20.49
C LEU A 73 34.83 0.23 -21.48
N SER A 74 33.62 0.45 -22.00
CA SER A 74 33.30 1.57 -22.90
C SER A 74 33.66 2.93 -22.30
N THR A 75 33.39 3.13 -21.01
CA THR A 75 33.75 4.35 -20.25
C THR A 75 35.26 4.58 -20.08
N SER A 76 36.11 3.56 -20.25
CA SER A 76 37.57 3.67 -20.08
C SER A 76 38.33 4.16 -21.33
N SER A 77 37.64 4.36 -22.45
CA SER A 77 38.25 4.49 -23.79
C SER A 77 38.47 5.93 -24.30
N SER A 78 38.29 6.95 -23.46
CA SER A 78 38.04 8.34 -23.90
C SER A 78 39.17 9.36 -23.67
N PHE A 79 40.41 8.94 -23.45
CA PHE A 79 41.56 9.85 -23.29
C PHE A 79 42.83 9.45 -24.07
N ASP A 80 43.65 10.46 -24.37
CA ASP A 80 44.98 10.46 -25.01
C ASP A 80 45.14 10.02 -26.48
N ALA A 81 44.94 10.97 -27.40
CA ALA A 81 45.70 11.09 -28.64
C ALA A 81 45.81 12.57 -29.11
N PRO A 82 47.00 13.09 -29.48
CA PRO A 82 47.15 14.44 -30.02
C PRO A 82 46.78 14.53 -31.52
N PRO A 83 46.39 15.71 -32.04
CA PRO A 83 45.92 15.86 -33.41
C PRO A 83 47.05 15.86 -34.45
N ALA A 84 46.89 15.11 -35.54
CA ALA A 84 47.81 15.11 -36.68
C ALA A 84 47.13 14.80 -38.02
N GLY A 85 47.30 15.71 -38.99
CA GLY A 85 47.21 15.43 -40.44
C GLY A 85 45.83 15.37 -41.09
N ASP A 86 45.59 16.23 -42.08
CA ASP A 86 44.51 16.06 -43.07
C ASP A 86 44.71 14.81 -43.92
N THR A 87 43.65 14.02 -44.16
CA THR A 87 43.43 13.36 -45.46
C THR A 87 41.95 13.03 -45.68
N LEU A 88 41.55 12.90 -46.95
CA LEU A 88 40.15 12.87 -47.39
C LEU A 88 39.57 11.46 -47.55
N GLY A 89 38.30 11.30 -47.15
CA GLY A 89 37.35 10.38 -47.80
C GLY A 89 36.97 9.10 -47.03
N GLY A 90 35.69 8.97 -46.68
CA GLY A 90 35.12 7.71 -46.15
C GLY A 90 33.90 7.90 -45.26
N GLU A 91 32.71 8.14 -45.83
CA GLU A 91 31.49 8.26 -45.03
C GLU A 91 30.94 6.91 -44.53
N ARG A 92 30.91 6.73 -43.20
CA ARG A 92 29.83 5.99 -42.51
C ARG A 92 29.39 6.79 -41.29
N ASN A 93 28.17 7.32 -41.31
CA ASN A 93 27.66 8.19 -40.27
C ASN A 93 27.17 7.40 -39.04
N SER A 94 27.94 7.44 -37.96
CA SER A 94 27.54 7.05 -36.59
C SER A 94 27.72 8.21 -35.61
N LYS A 95 27.28 9.42 -36.01
CA LYS A 95 27.29 10.61 -35.16
C LYS A 95 26.30 10.49 -34.00
N GLY A 96 26.77 9.95 -32.87
CA GLY A 96 26.14 10.21 -31.58
C GLY A 96 26.08 11.72 -31.33
N SER A 97 24.90 12.23 -30.97
CA SER A 97 24.72 13.66 -30.70
C SER A 97 25.35 13.99 -29.36
N ALA A 98 26.57 14.55 -29.37
CA ALA A 98 27.27 14.98 -28.16
C ALA A 98 26.40 15.95 -27.34
N ALA A 99 26.51 15.85 -26.01
CA ALA A 99 25.82 16.75 -25.10
C ALA A 99 26.33 18.19 -25.27
N LEU A 100 25.43 19.16 -25.07
CA LEU A 100 25.80 20.58 -25.07
C LEU A 100 26.50 20.94 -23.75
N PRO A 101 27.46 21.88 -23.75
CA PRO A 101 28.01 22.42 -22.51
C PRO A 101 26.92 23.08 -21.65
N GLU A 102 27.04 22.93 -20.33
CA GLU A 102 26.04 23.39 -19.35
C GLU A 102 26.67 24.36 -18.34
N PHE A 103 25.87 25.30 -17.86
CA PHE A 103 26.15 26.19 -16.73
C PHE A 103 25.37 25.69 -15.51
N VAL A 104 25.96 25.76 -14.30
CA VAL A 104 25.42 25.16 -13.07
C VAL A 104 25.24 26.25 -12.00
N GLY A 105 24.05 26.35 -11.43
CA GLY A 105 23.76 27.28 -10.32
C GLY A 105 24.43 26.85 -9.01
N ARG A 106 24.99 27.81 -8.26
CA ARG A 106 25.64 27.56 -6.96
C ARG A 106 24.61 27.09 -5.92
N GLY A 107 25.04 26.22 -4.99
CA GLY A 107 24.29 25.94 -3.75
C GLY A 107 23.53 24.61 -3.64
N GLY A 108 23.45 23.80 -4.71
CA GLY A 108 22.65 22.55 -4.75
C GLY A 108 23.03 21.41 -3.80
N GLY A 109 24.02 21.60 -2.93
CA GLY A 109 24.39 20.64 -1.89
C GLY A 109 23.78 20.91 -0.51
N ALA A 110 23.01 22.01 -0.34
CA ALA A 110 22.63 22.55 0.95
C ALA A 110 21.11 22.76 1.12
N GLY A 111 20.64 22.64 2.37
CA GLY A 111 19.23 22.86 2.73
C GLY A 111 18.25 22.02 1.91
N VAL A 112 17.11 22.62 1.58
CA VAL A 112 16.05 22.02 0.74
C VAL A 112 16.47 21.73 -0.71
N PHE A 113 17.63 22.22 -1.17
CA PHE A 113 18.14 21.96 -2.52
C PHE A 113 19.03 20.71 -2.60
N LYS A 114 19.46 20.18 -1.45
CA LYS A 114 20.27 18.96 -1.39
C LYS A 114 19.48 17.77 -1.95
N LEU A 115 20.12 17.03 -2.86
CA LEU A 115 19.56 15.80 -3.43
C LEU A 115 19.20 14.77 -2.34
N PRO A 116 18.05 14.09 -2.46
CA PRO A 116 17.65 13.05 -1.54
C PRO A 116 18.51 11.79 -1.74
N VAL A 117 18.76 11.05 -0.65
CA VAL A 117 19.60 9.84 -0.71
C VAL A 117 18.84 8.72 -1.43
N ARG A 118 19.49 8.10 -2.42
CA ARG A 118 19.02 6.91 -3.14
C ARG A 118 20.04 5.79 -2.99
N ALA A 119 19.59 4.55 -3.03
CA ALA A 119 20.40 3.34 -2.96
C ALA A 119 19.57 2.12 -3.39
N ALA A 120 20.22 1.07 -3.91
CA ALA A 120 19.56 -0.20 -4.23
C ALA A 120 18.93 -0.88 -3.00
N VAL A 121 19.50 -0.68 -1.82
CA VAL A 121 18.90 -1.08 -0.54
C VAL A 121 19.03 0.07 0.46
N HIS A 122 17.89 0.64 0.87
CA HIS A 122 17.86 1.81 1.73
C HIS A 122 18.43 1.50 3.14
N PRO A 123 19.36 2.32 3.68
CA PRO A 123 20.07 1.99 4.92
C PRO A 123 19.15 1.97 6.15
N GLY A 124 18.24 2.94 6.26
CA GLY A 124 17.25 3.03 7.33
C GLY A 124 15.95 2.25 7.08
N ARG A 125 15.98 1.15 6.33
CA ARG A 125 14.79 0.32 6.05
C ARG A 125 15.15 -1.17 5.99
N PRO A 126 14.35 -2.09 6.57
CA PRO A 126 14.54 -3.52 6.39
C PRO A 126 14.43 -3.92 4.91
N PRO A 127 15.23 -4.88 4.42
CA PRO A 127 15.04 -5.45 3.08
C PRO A 127 13.68 -6.16 2.95
N CYS A 128 12.92 -5.82 1.90
CA CYS A 128 11.58 -6.38 1.65
C CYS A 128 11.51 -7.20 0.35
N VAL A 129 10.60 -8.18 0.34
CA VAL A 129 10.24 -8.97 -0.84
C VAL A 129 9.15 -8.22 -1.62
N GLU A 130 9.38 -7.92 -2.90
CA GLU A 130 8.43 -7.20 -3.74
C GLU A 130 7.47 -8.19 -4.43
N LEU A 131 6.25 -8.34 -3.90
CA LEU A 131 5.26 -9.29 -4.45
C LEU A 131 4.50 -8.69 -5.64
N ARG A 132 4.15 -7.40 -5.55
CA ARG A 132 3.50 -6.64 -6.62
C ARG A 132 4.13 -5.25 -6.70
N PRO A 133 5.01 -4.97 -7.69
CA PRO A 133 5.70 -3.70 -7.82
C PRO A 133 4.79 -2.57 -8.34
N HIS A 134 5.38 -1.37 -8.45
CA HIS A 134 4.76 -0.10 -8.85
C HIS A 134 5.71 0.62 -9.85
N PRO A 135 5.29 1.50 -10.79
CA PRO A 135 3.99 2.16 -10.96
C PRO A 135 2.83 1.28 -11.44
N LEU A 136 1.60 1.73 -11.13
CA LEU A 136 0.39 1.32 -11.83
C LEU A 136 0.52 1.64 -13.33
N ARG A 137 0.36 0.62 -14.17
CA ARG A 137 0.29 0.75 -15.63
C ARG A 137 -1.15 1.02 -16.01
N GLU A 138 -1.43 1.86 -17.01
CA GLU A 138 -2.82 2.29 -17.28
C GLU A 138 -3.76 1.15 -17.74
N THR A 139 -3.20 0.02 -18.20
CA THR A 139 -3.91 -1.26 -18.41
C THR A 139 -4.50 -1.87 -17.13
N GLN A 140 -4.27 -1.24 -15.97
CA GLN A 140 -4.69 -1.67 -14.63
C GLN A 140 -5.81 -0.78 -14.04
N ILE A 141 -6.42 0.13 -14.81
CA ILE A 141 -7.68 0.78 -14.40
C ILE A 141 -8.74 -0.31 -14.19
N GLY A 142 -9.34 -0.39 -12.99
CA GLY A 142 -10.21 -1.49 -12.57
C GLY A 142 -9.48 -2.71 -11.97
N ARG A 143 -8.16 -2.65 -11.77
CA ARG A 143 -7.31 -3.65 -11.08
C ARG A 143 -6.63 -3.09 -9.81
N SER A 144 -7.27 -2.11 -9.16
CA SER A 144 -6.86 -1.68 -7.83
C SER A 144 -7.09 -2.81 -6.81
N LEU A 145 -6.36 -2.77 -5.70
CA LEU A 145 -6.52 -3.67 -4.57
C LEU A 145 -6.76 -2.82 -3.32
N GLY A 146 -7.83 -3.10 -2.58
CA GLY A 146 -8.24 -2.32 -1.40
C GLY A 146 -8.09 -3.06 -0.07
N THR A 147 -7.98 -4.39 -0.09
CA THR A 147 -8.00 -5.22 1.12
C THR A 147 -7.16 -6.49 0.95
N LEU A 148 -6.68 -7.04 2.06
CA LEU A 148 -5.66 -8.10 2.12
C LEU A 148 -5.92 -9.02 3.31
N VAL A 149 -5.76 -10.33 3.12
CA VAL A 149 -5.65 -11.34 4.19
C VAL A 149 -4.61 -12.39 3.78
N ALA A 150 -3.96 -13.03 4.75
CA ALA A 150 -2.94 -14.04 4.53
C ALA A 150 -3.22 -15.29 5.37
N THR A 151 -2.67 -16.42 4.94
CA THR A 151 -2.57 -17.69 5.68
C THR A 151 -1.10 -18.13 5.72
N PRO A 152 -0.73 -19.24 6.38
CA PRO A 152 0.63 -19.78 6.31
C PRO A 152 1.15 -20.06 4.89
N SER A 153 0.29 -20.27 3.90
CA SER A 153 0.66 -20.68 2.54
C SER A 153 0.13 -19.81 1.40
N GLN A 154 -0.84 -18.92 1.63
CA GLN A 154 -1.48 -18.12 0.57
C GLN A 154 -1.67 -16.65 1.00
N LEU A 155 -1.48 -15.73 0.06
CA LEU A 155 -1.85 -14.32 0.22
C LEU A 155 -3.06 -14.01 -0.67
N TRP A 156 -4.09 -13.41 -0.10
CA TRP A 156 -5.35 -13.10 -0.77
C TRP A 156 -5.61 -11.59 -0.77
N ALA A 157 -5.94 -11.03 -1.93
CA ALA A 157 -6.27 -9.60 -2.07
C ALA A 157 -7.62 -9.37 -2.77
N GLY A 158 -8.38 -8.41 -2.25
CA GLY A 158 -9.65 -7.97 -2.81
C GLY A 158 -9.48 -6.71 -3.67
N GLY A 159 -10.00 -6.74 -4.90
CA GLY A 159 -9.97 -5.62 -5.82
C GLY A 159 -11.35 -5.17 -6.30
N GLU A 160 -11.36 -4.18 -7.20
CA GLU A 160 -12.58 -3.57 -7.75
C GLU A 160 -13.49 -4.53 -8.55
N ARG A 161 -12.91 -5.56 -9.18
CA ARG A 161 -13.63 -6.46 -10.13
C ARG A 161 -13.27 -7.94 -10.01
N SER A 162 -12.40 -8.29 -9.06
CA SER A 162 -11.84 -9.63 -8.86
C SER A 162 -11.29 -9.81 -7.44
N VAL A 163 -11.13 -11.07 -7.04
CA VAL A 163 -10.29 -11.49 -5.91
C VAL A 163 -9.07 -12.21 -6.47
N ARG A 164 -7.90 -12.01 -5.86
CA ARG A 164 -6.62 -12.61 -6.27
C ARG A 164 -6.01 -13.44 -5.16
N VAL A 165 -5.26 -14.48 -5.54
CA VAL A 165 -4.46 -15.31 -4.63
C VAL A 165 -3.07 -15.55 -5.20
N TRP A 166 -2.06 -15.41 -4.34
CA TRP A 166 -0.65 -15.77 -4.57
C TRP A 166 -0.30 -16.99 -3.72
N ASP A 167 0.50 -17.92 -4.25
CA ASP A 167 1.09 -19.01 -3.48
C ASP A 167 2.38 -18.53 -2.81
N LEU A 168 2.44 -18.60 -1.48
CA LEU A 168 3.59 -18.14 -0.70
C LEU A 168 4.65 -19.23 -0.49
N THR A 169 4.34 -20.49 -0.81
CA THR A 169 5.25 -21.62 -0.60
C THR A 169 6.02 -21.97 -1.88
N ALA A 170 5.36 -21.93 -3.05
CA ALA A 170 5.99 -22.20 -4.34
C ALA A 170 6.53 -20.94 -5.03
N ASP A 171 5.75 -19.85 -5.07
CA ASP A 171 5.96 -18.77 -6.03
C ASP A 171 6.63 -17.50 -5.44
N ILE A 172 6.75 -17.36 -4.12
CA ILE A 172 7.18 -16.10 -3.46
C ILE A 172 8.55 -15.57 -3.93
N PHE A 173 9.47 -16.44 -4.36
CA PHE A 173 10.76 -16.06 -4.94
C PHE A 173 10.87 -16.31 -6.45
N ALA A 174 9.79 -16.78 -7.10
CA ALA A 174 9.82 -17.22 -8.48
C ALA A 174 9.91 -16.07 -9.50
N ALA A 175 10.47 -16.42 -10.66
CA ALA A 175 10.41 -15.61 -11.86
C ALA A 175 9.00 -15.69 -12.47
N ALA A 176 8.49 -14.57 -12.97
CA ALA A 176 7.41 -14.61 -13.94
C ALA A 176 7.98 -15.13 -15.29
N GLU A 177 7.61 -16.35 -15.68
CA GLU A 177 8.04 -16.94 -16.95
C GLU A 177 7.47 -16.14 -18.14
N ARG A 178 8.30 -15.32 -18.78
CA ARG A 178 7.99 -14.73 -20.09
C ARG A 178 8.06 -15.83 -21.15
N GLY A 179 6.92 -16.43 -21.47
CA GLY A 179 6.83 -17.34 -22.60
C GLY A 179 7.11 -16.62 -23.92
N GLU A 180 8.10 -17.09 -24.67
CA GLU A 180 8.39 -16.60 -26.03
C GLU A 180 7.32 -17.14 -26.99
N GLY A 181 6.24 -16.39 -27.15
CA GLY A 181 5.12 -16.75 -28.01
C GLY A 181 4.35 -15.52 -28.48
N VAL A 182 3.93 -15.53 -29.75
CA VAL A 182 3.30 -14.39 -30.43
C VAL A 182 1.91 -14.03 -29.87
N ASP A 183 1.34 -14.92 -29.04
CA ASP A 183 0.05 -14.81 -28.35
C ASP A 183 0.08 -13.99 -27.03
N ALA A 184 1.19 -13.29 -26.72
CA ALA A 184 1.46 -12.69 -25.41
C ALA A 184 0.69 -11.37 -25.11
N GLU A 185 -0.62 -11.34 -25.32
CA GLU A 185 -1.43 -10.11 -25.15
C GLU A 185 -1.80 -9.76 -23.69
N ALA A 186 -1.47 -8.52 -23.34
CA ALA A 186 -2.13 -7.58 -22.43
C ALA A 186 -2.30 -7.89 -20.91
N ASP A 187 -2.32 -9.15 -20.47
CA ASP A 187 -3.09 -9.48 -19.25
C ASP A 187 -2.26 -9.74 -17.97
N THR A 188 -1.00 -10.16 -18.07
CA THR A 188 -0.10 -10.40 -16.94
C THR A 188 0.63 -9.12 -16.53
N GLU A 189 0.55 -8.78 -15.24
CA GLU A 189 1.26 -7.62 -14.68
C GLU A 189 2.76 -7.95 -14.59
N PRO A 190 3.67 -7.23 -15.26
CA PRO A 190 5.09 -7.60 -15.29
C PRO A 190 5.76 -7.40 -13.94
N ASP A 191 6.83 -8.17 -13.70
CA ASP A 191 7.69 -8.15 -12.51
C ASP A 191 6.98 -8.53 -11.18
N THR A 192 5.66 -8.76 -11.21
CA THR A 192 4.84 -9.32 -10.12
C THR A 192 5.17 -10.80 -9.84
N VAL A 193 4.82 -11.30 -8.67
CA VAL A 193 4.79 -12.75 -8.35
C VAL A 193 3.56 -13.39 -9.01
N PRO A 194 3.66 -14.60 -9.61
CA PRO A 194 2.51 -15.32 -10.17
C PRO A 194 1.29 -15.35 -9.24
N TYR A 195 0.10 -15.13 -9.82
CA TYR A 195 -1.16 -15.12 -9.09
C TYR A 195 -2.30 -15.75 -9.89
N ARG A 196 -3.30 -16.29 -9.18
CA ARG A 196 -4.58 -16.71 -9.76
C ARG A 196 -5.62 -15.63 -9.46
N GLU A 197 -6.57 -15.44 -10.36
CA GLU A 197 -7.61 -14.41 -10.25
C GLU A 197 -9.00 -15.03 -10.39
N SER A 198 -9.99 -14.50 -9.68
CA SER A 198 -11.37 -14.95 -9.81
C SER A 198 -11.91 -14.69 -11.21
N MET A 199 -13.00 -15.37 -11.57
CA MET A 199 -13.85 -14.92 -12.67
C MET A 199 -14.27 -13.46 -12.43
N GLY A 200 -13.96 -12.58 -13.37
CA GLY A 200 -14.19 -11.15 -13.26
C GLY A 200 -15.66 -10.78 -13.45
N GLY A 201 -16.02 -9.57 -13.00
CA GLY A 201 -17.41 -9.07 -13.05
C GLY A 201 -18.15 -9.17 -11.72
N ILE A 202 -17.47 -9.57 -10.64
CA ILE A 202 -17.92 -9.33 -9.28
C ILE A 202 -17.78 -7.83 -8.93
N SER A 203 -18.52 -7.39 -7.92
CA SER A 203 -18.42 -6.06 -7.33
C SER A 203 -17.16 -5.92 -6.44
N PRO A 204 -16.70 -4.68 -6.12
CA PRO A 204 -15.55 -4.46 -5.28
C PRO A 204 -15.60 -5.23 -3.95
N ALA A 205 -14.53 -5.96 -3.63
CA ALA A 205 -14.35 -6.62 -2.34
C ALA A 205 -13.76 -5.62 -1.34
N LEU A 206 -14.47 -5.38 -0.23
CA LEU A 206 -14.13 -4.36 0.77
C LEU A 206 -13.38 -4.97 1.95
N CYS A 207 -13.78 -6.17 2.37
CA CYS A 207 -13.17 -6.91 3.48
C CYS A 207 -12.97 -8.39 3.14
N LEU A 208 -11.97 -9.01 3.77
CA LEU A 208 -11.62 -10.42 3.67
C LEU A 208 -11.39 -10.99 5.08
N VAL A 209 -11.77 -12.25 5.30
CA VAL A 209 -11.36 -13.05 6.45
C VAL A 209 -11.08 -14.49 6.01
N ALA A 210 -10.01 -15.08 6.51
CA ALA A 210 -9.64 -16.47 6.23
C ALA A 210 -10.23 -17.41 7.30
N ASP A 211 -10.66 -18.60 6.89
CA ASP A 211 -11.01 -19.71 7.76
C ASP A 211 -10.20 -20.94 7.34
N GLU A 212 -9.09 -21.17 8.04
CA GLU A 212 -8.17 -22.26 7.73
C GLU A 212 -8.74 -23.64 8.07
N ALA A 213 -9.51 -23.76 9.16
CA ALA A 213 -10.16 -25.04 9.51
C ALA A 213 -11.20 -25.48 8.47
N SER A 214 -11.91 -24.53 7.85
CA SER A 214 -12.86 -24.79 6.76
C SER A 214 -12.23 -24.71 5.36
N GLN A 215 -10.92 -24.39 5.26
CA GLN A 215 -10.18 -24.19 3.99
C GLN A 215 -10.87 -23.20 3.01
N VAL A 216 -11.41 -22.09 3.53
CA VAL A 216 -12.10 -21.06 2.73
C VAL A 216 -11.77 -19.63 3.17
N VAL A 217 -11.76 -18.71 2.20
CA VAL A 217 -11.75 -17.26 2.45
C VAL A 217 -13.14 -16.70 2.22
N TRP A 218 -13.61 -15.85 3.13
CA TRP A 218 -14.86 -15.10 3.02
C TRP A 218 -14.57 -13.66 2.61
N SER A 219 -15.43 -13.08 1.76
CA SER A 219 -15.30 -11.68 1.32
C SER A 219 -16.62 -10.92 1.40
N GLY A 220 -16.58 -9.71 1.93
CA GLY A 220 -17.70 -8.76 1.92
C GLY A 220 -17.55 -7.74 0.79
N HIS A 221 -18.67 -7.40 0.14
CA HIS A 221 -18.66 -6.63 -1.12
C HIS A 221 -19.56 -5.38 -1.11
N GLN A 222 -19.25 -4.47 -2.03
CA GLN A 222 -20.00 -3.24 -2.30
C GLN A 222 -21.47 -3.49 -2.71
N ASP A 223 -21.80 -4.67 -3.25
CA ASP A 223 -23.18 -5.07 -3.62
C ASP A 223 -23.99 -5.67 -2.46
N GLY A 224 -23.47 -5.64 -1.23
CA GLY A 224 -24.14 -6.17 -0.04
C GLY A 224 -24.10 -7.70 0.07
N ARG A 225 -23.35 -8.39 -0.78
CA ARG A 225 -23.16 -9.84 -0.69
C ARG A 225 -21.93 -10.23 0.11
N VAL A 226 -22.04 -11.38 0.75
CA VAL A 226 -20.87 -12.16 1.17
C VAL A 226 -20.62 -13.24 0.10
N ARG A 227 -19.34 -13.53 -0.15
CA ARG A 227 -18.88 -14.59 -1.05
C ARG A 227 -17.86 -15.48 -0.32
N CYS A 228 -17.79 -16.73 -0.76
CA CYS A 228 -16.87 -17.76 -0.24
C CYS A 228 -15.94 -18.21 -1.37
N TRP A 229 -14.67 -18.44 -1.06
CA TRP A 229 -13.64 -18.90 -2.00
C TRP A 229 -12.87 -20.05 -1.37
N SER A 230 -12.70 -21.18 -2.07
CA SER A 230 -11.92 -22.30 -1.54
C SER A 230 -10.42 -22.02 -1.62
N MET A 231 -9.67 -22.46 -0.61
CA MET A 231 -8.20 -22.49 -0.60
C MET A 231 -7.61 -23.71 -1.34
N SER A 232 -8.44 -24.72 -1.64
CA SER A 232 -8.05 -26.05 -2.15
C SER A 232 -7.59 -26.01 -3.62
N PHE A 233 -6.42 -25.43 -3.86
CA PHE A 233 -5.90 -25.11 -5.19
C PHE A 233 -4.79 -26.05 -5.71
N GLY A 234 -4.55 -27.19 -5.05
CA GLY A 234 -3.43 -28.09 -5.39
C GLY A 234 -3.49 -29.56 -4.91
N SER A 235 -4.61 -30.09 -4.43
CA SER A 235 -4.70 -31.48 -3.93
C SER A 235 -5.34 -32.49 -4.89
N SER A 236 -5.90 -32.06 -6.02
CA SER A 236 -6.41 -32.98 -7.06
C SER A 236 -5.24 -33.59 -7.84
N SER A 237 -4.97 -34.87 -7.60
CA SER A 237 -3.93 -35.66 -8.27
C SER A 237 -4.12 -35.76 -9.80
N VAL A 238 -3.04 -36.10 -10.49
CA VAL A 238 -2.91 -36.35 -11.95
C VAL A 238 -2.73 -35.10 -12.82
N ALA A 239 -1.51 -34.97 -13.34
CA ALA A 239 -1.11 -34.26 -14.56
C ALA A 239 -1.88 -32.97 -14.95
N ALA A 240 -1.52 -31.86 -14.32
CA ALA A 240 -1.57 -30.53 -14.96
C ALA A 240 -0.32 -30.26 -15.83
N ALA A 241 0.24 -31.31 -16.44
CA ALA A 241 1.27 -31.19 -17.46
C ALA A 241 0.66 -30.60 -18.75
N CYS A 242 1.50 -30.04 -19.64
CA CYS A 242 1.10 -29.40 -20.90
C CYS A 242 0.31 -28.08 -20.75
N SER A 243 1.02 -27.03 -20.33
CA SER A 243 1.00 -25.69 -20.95
C SER A 243 -0.35 -25.18 -21.53
N SER A 244 -1.25 -24.62 -20.71
CA SER A 244 -2.20 -23.60 -21.20
C SER A 244 -2.76 -22.63 -20.15
N LYS A 245 -2.50 -21.34 -20.40
CA LYS A 245 -3.33 -20.13 -20.13
C LYS A 245 -4.37 -20.17 -18.97
N LYS A 246 -4.00 -19.55 -17.84
CA LYS A 246 -4.89 -18.83 -16.88
C LYS A 246 -6.06 -19.61 -16.25
N THR A 247 -5.80 -20.37 -15.18
CA THR A 247 -6.85 -20.98 -14.33
C THR A 247 -7.58 -19.93 -13.47
N ARG A 248 -8.63 -19.30 -14.00
CA ARG A 248 -9.56 -18.46 -13.21
C ARG A 248 -10.45 -19.30 -12.31
N PHE A 249 -10.55 -18.93 -11.03
CA PHE A 249 -11.40 -19.64 -10.06
C PHE A 249 -12.79 -18.99 -9.90
N LYS A 250 -13.75 -19.74 -9.35
CA LYS A 250 -15.11 -19.26 -9.06
C LYS A 250 -15.35 -19.18 -7.56
N GLU A 251 -16.25 -18.30 -7.14
CA GLU A 251 -16.81 -18.31 -5.78
C GLU A 251 -17.51 -19.66 -5.52
N ALA A 252 -17.35 -20.23 -4.32
CA ALA A 252 -17.97 -21.48 -3.89
C ALA A 252 -19.44 -21.27 -3.45
N LEU A 253 -19.72 -20.15 -2.78
CA LEU A 253 -21.03 -19.76 -2.28
C LEU A 253 -21.18 -18.23 -2.32
N SER A 254 -22.40 -17.72 -2.51
CA SER A 254 -22.72 -16.29 -2.39
C SER A 254 -24.20 -16.08 -2.08
N TRP A 255 -24.50 -15.16 -1.16
CA TRP A 255 -25.87 -14.79 -0.75
C TRP A 255 -25.97 -13.29 -0.44
N GLN A 256 -27.19 -12.77 -0.26
CA GLN A 256 -27.46 -11.34 -0.11
C GLN A 256 -27.52 -10.94 1.37
N ALA A 257 -26.36 -10.91 2.02
CA ALA A 257 -26.24 -10.57 3.44
C ALA A 257 -26.96 -9.26 3.81
N HIS A 258 -26.67 -8.17 3.09
CA HIS A 258 -27.14 -6.81 3.38
C HIS A 258 -27.76 -6.12 2.16
N ARG A 259 -28.43 -4.98 2.40
CA ARG A 259 -28.94 -4.08 1.33
C ARG A 259 -27.96 -2.98 0.93
N GLY A 260 -27.15 -2.53 1.89
CA GLY A 260 -25.96 -1.69 1.67
C GLY A 260 -24.70 -2.57 1.55
N PRO A 261 -23.52 -1.96 1.38
CA PRO A 261 -22.25 -2.67 1.25
C PRO A 261 -21.88 -3.44 2.53
N VAL A 262 -21.20 -4.57 2.37
CA VAL A 262 -20.63 -5.32 3.50
C VAL A 262 -19.25 -4.76 3.82
N LEU A 263 -19.21 -3.88 4.83
CA LEU A 263 -18.00 -3.14 5.21
C LEU A 263 -17.01 -4.01 5.99
N SER A 264 -17.52 -4.92 6.82
CA SER A 264 -16.72 -5.80 7.67
C SER A 264 -17.31 -7.21 7.76
N VAL A 265 -16.44 -8.21 7.89
CA VAL A 265 -16.78 -9.62 8.15
C VAL A 265 -15.75 -10.19 9.12
N VAL A 266 -16.19 -10.97 10.11
CA VAL A 266 -15.29 -11.70 11.04
C VAL A 266 -15.92 -13.03 11.45
N ILE A 267 -15.10 -13.99 11.88
CA ILE A 267 -15.54 -15.27 12.46
C ILE A 267 -15.35 -15.19 13.98
N SER A 268 -16.37 -15.57 14.75
CA SER A 268 -16.32 -15.50 16.21
C SER A 268 -15.54 -16.66 16.85
N SER A 269 -15.18 -16.53 18.12
CA SER A 269 -14.62 -17.61 18.94
C SER A 269 -15.55 -18.83 19.13
N TYR A 270 -16.79 -18.78 18.63
CA TYR A 270 -17.73 -19.91 18.61
C TYR A 270 -18.00 -20.41 17.18
N GLY A 271 -17.41 -19.78 16.16
CA GLY A 271 -17.44 -20.19 14.76
C GLY A 271 -18.49 -19.48 13.90
N ASP A 272 -19.35 -18.66 14.51
CA ASP A 272 -20.38 -17.90 13.79
C ASP A 272 -19.73 -16.82 12.91
N LEU A 273 -20.28 -16.62 11.71
CA LEU A 273 -19.82 -15.57 10.77
C LEU A 273 -20.63 -14.28 11.01
N TRP A 274 -19.96 -13.24 11.48
CA TRP A 274 -20.55 -11.91 11.71
C TRP A 274 -20.21 -10.99 10.54
N SER A 275 -21.14 -10.12 10.14
CA SER A 275 -20.85 -9.06 9.16
C SER A 275 -21.58 -7.75 9.45
N GLY A 276 -20.92 -6.64 9.14
CA GLY A 276 -21.36 -5.27 9.37
C GLY A 276 -21.59 -4.49 8.08
N SER A 277 -22.60 -3.63 8.10
CA SER A 277 -23.06 -2.79 6.99
C SER A 277 -23.18 -1.31 7.42
N GLU A 278 -23.44 -0.45 6.45
CA GLU A 278 -23.93 0.92 6.68
C GLU A 278 -25.14 0.95 7.63
N GLY A 279 -25.26 2.04 8.41
CA GLY A 279 -26.42 2.31 9.28
C GLY A 279 -26.58 1.40 10.50
N GLY A 280 -25.49 0.82 11.02
CA GLY A 280 -25.51 0.02 12.26
C GLY A 280 -25.88 -1.46 12.10
N VAL A 281 -26.19 -1.91 10.89
CA VAL A 281 -26.73 -3.26 10.68
C VAL A 281 -25.64 -4.31 10.82
N ILE A 282 -25.78 -5.16 11.85
CA ILE A 282 -24.99 -6.38 12.06
C ILE A 282 -25.88 -7.58 11.75
N LYS A 283 -25.31 -8.62 11.14
CA LYS A 283 -25.94 -9.94 10.99
C LYS A 283 -24.96 -11.05 11.30
N ILE A 284 -25.49 -12.13 11.87
CA ILE A 284 -24.74 -13.29 12.35
C ILE A 284 -25.27 -14.55 11.66
N TRP A 285 -24.39 -15.38 11.12
CA TRP A 285 -24.74 -16.69 10.56
C TRP A 285 -24.19 -17.81 11.46
N PRO A 286 -25.05 -18.67 12.04
CA PRO A 286 -24.62 -19.80 12.85
C PRO A 286 -23.72 -20.76 12.07
N TRP A 287 -22.64 -21.23 12.70
CA TRP A 287 -21.68 -22.13 12.06
C TRP A 287 -22.33 -23.43 11.53
N GLU A 288 -23.40 -23.96 12.16
CA GLU A 288 -24.13 -25.15 11.68
C GLU A 288 -24.73 -24.94 10.27
N ALA A 289 -25.27 -23.75 10.02
CA ALA A 289 -25.88 -23.41 8.74
C ALA A 289 -24.80 -23.24 7.65
N ILE A 290 -23.62 -22.77 8.04
CA ILE A 290 -22.46 -22.63 7.16
C ILE A 290 -21.86 -24.00 6.84
N GLU A 291 -21.55 -24.84 7.84
CA GLU A 291 -21.05 -26.22 7.68
C GLU A 291 -21.97 -26.99 6.70
N LYS A 292 -23.27 -27.02 7.01
CA LYS A 292 -24.26 -27.70 6.17
C LYS A 292 -24.25 -27.19 4.73
N SER A 293 -24.10 -25.88 4.53
CA SER A 293 -24.13 -25.29 3.19
C SER A 293 -22.83 -25.46 2.40
N LEU A 294 -21.69 -25.65 3.07
CA LEU A 294 -20.42 -26.03 2.45
C LEU A 294 -20.36 -27.53 2.13
N SER A 295 -21.14 -28.37 2.84
CA SER A 295 -21.21 -29.83 2.62
C SER A 295 -22.08 -30.27 1.42
N LEU A 296 -22.90 -29.37 0.86
CA LEU A 296 -23.78 -29.64 -0.28
C LEU A 296 -23.02 -29.58 -1.62
N THR A 297 -23.48 -30.32 -2.62
CA THR A 297 -22.77 -30.38 -3.92
C THR A 297 -22.93 -29.11 -4.76
N VAL A 298 -22.16 -29.01 -5.85
CA VAL A 298 -22.22 -27.87 -6.78
C VAL A 298 -23.60 -27.75 -7.44
N GLU A 299 -24.28 -28.86 -7.65
CA GLU A 299 -25.64 -28.97 -8.17
C GLU A 299 -26.68 -28.49 -7.13
N GLU A 300 -26.44 -28.78 -5.85
CA GLU A 300 -27.29 -28.38 -4.72
C GLU A 300 -27.05 -26.94 -4.24
N ARG A 301 -26.14 -26.20 -4.88
CA ARG A 301 -25.72 -24.85 -4.50
C ARG A 301 -26.85 -23.83 -4.33
N HIS A 302 -27.98 -24.00 -5.03
CA HIS A 302 -29.18 -23.19 -4.81
C HIS A 302 -29.84 -23.47 -3.44
N LEU A 303 -29.83 -24.72 -2.97
CA LEU A 303 -30.27 -25.11 -1.63
C LEU A 303 -29.30 -24.57 -0.57
N ALA A 304 -27.99 -24.72 -0.77
CA ALA A 304 -26.96 -24.13 0.11
C ALA A 304 -27.15 -22.61 0.29
N THR A 305 -27.34 -21.89 -0.82
CA THR A 305 -27.61 -20.45 -0.80
C THR A 305 -28.89 -20.13 -0.01
N SER A 306 -29.97 -20.89 -0.23
CA SER A 306 -31.26 -20.71 0.47
C SER A 306 -31.19 -21.02 1.97
N ILE A 307 -30.32 -21.95 2.39
CA ILE A 307 -30.07 -22.25 3.81
C ILE A 307 -29.37 -21.05 4.48
N VAL A 308 -28.23 -20.61 3.94
CA VAL A 308 -27.47 -19.48 4.53
C VAL A 308 -28.31 -18.20 4.54
N ASP A 309 -28.95 -17.84 3.43
CA ASP A 309 -29.74 -16.60 3.29
C ASP A 309 -30.91 -16.50 4.29
N ARG A 310 -31.44 -17.63 4.77
CA ARG A 310 -32.53 -17.70 5.77
C ARG A 310 -32.07 -17.90 7.21
N SER A 311 -30.82 -18.33 7.43
CA SER A 311 -30.29 -18.68 8.75
C SER A 311 -29.71 -17.50 9.56
N TYR A 312 -29.78 -16.28 9.03
CA TYR A 312 -29.18 -15.12 9.70
C TYR A 312 -29.96 -14.73 10.96
N ILE A 313 -29.22 -14.38 12.00
CA ILE A 313 -29.71 -13.79 13.24
C ILE A 313 -29.37 -12.29 13.20
N ASP A 314 -30.36 -11.47 13.56
CA ASP A 314 -30.20 -10.02 13.76
C ASP A 314 -30.15 -9.76 15.28
N PRO A 315 -28.98 -9.42 15.85
CA PRO A 315 -28.84 -9.25 17.29
C PRO A 315 -29.63 -8.03 17.83
N LEU A 316 -29.97 -7.05 16.98
CA LEU A 316 -30.70 -5.84 17.39
C LEU A 316 -32.16 -6.14 17.77
N ASN A 317 -32.73 -7.25 17.28
CA ASN A 317 -34.06 -7.70 17.70
C ASN A 317 -34.11 -8.01 19.21
N TYR A 318 -33.01 -8.50 19.80
CA TYR A 318 -32.92 -8.78 21.24
C TYR A 318 -32.67 -7.50 22.05
N VAL A 319 -31.86 -6.57 21.52
CA VAL A 319 -31.54 -5.26 22.16
C VAL A 319 -32.79 -4.40 22.38
N ASN A 320 -33.81 -4.52 21.53
CA ASN A 320 -35.10 -3.81 21.67
C ASN A 320 -35.88 -4.13 22.95
N THR A 321 -35.49 -5.14 23.74
CA THR A 321 -36.04 -5.38 25.08
C THR A 321 -35.41 -4.51 26.17
N ASN A 322 -34.21 -3.95 25.95
CA ASN A 322 -33.38 -3.32 26.98
C ASN A 322 -33.07 -1.82 26.75
N GLY A 323 -33.54 -1.21 25.66
CA GLY A 323 -33.67 0.25 25.55
C GLY A 323 -32.45 1.04 25.04
N PHE A 324 -31.38 0.39 24.58
CA PHE A 324 -30.32 1.06 23.82
C PHE A 324 -30.75 1.17 22.34
N CYS A 325 -31.01 2.39 21.84
CA CYS A 325 -31.69 2.52 20.52
C CYS A 325 -31.30 3.73 19.63
N ASN A 326 -30.32 4.57 20.00
CA ASN A 326 -29.95 5.76 19.20
C ASN A 326 -28.48 5.81 18.73
N SER A 327 -27.53 5.28 19.49
CA SER A 327 -26.08 5.43 19.23
C SER A 327 -25.43 4.34 18.36
N LEU A 328 -26.16 3.26 18.08
CA LEU A 328 -25.73 2.19 17.16
C LEU A 328 -25.99 2.50 15.69
N ALA A 329 -26.64 3.62 15.34
CA ALA A 329 -27.03 3.96 13.96
C ALA A 329 -25.87 4.38 13.02
N ALA A 330 -24.62 4.13 13.40
CA ALA A 330 -23.41 4.45 12.63
C ALA A 330 -22.91 3.24 11.84
N ASP A 331 -22.23 3.48 10.71
CA ASP A 331 -21.75 2.42 9.82
C ASP A 331 -20.75 1.48 10.52
N VAL A 332 -20.98 0.16 10.43
CA VAL A 332 -20.12 -0.85 11.08
C VAL A 332 -18.89 -1.14 10.21
N LYS A 333 -18.00 -0.14 10.15
CA LYS A 333 -16.75 -0.16 9.36
C LYS A 333 -15.86 -1.35 9.70
N HIS A 334 -15.76 -1.72 10.98
CA HIS A 334 -14.88 -2.78 11.44
C HIS A 334 -15.59 -3.72 12.42
N LEU A 335 -15.32 -5.01 12.26
CA LEU A 335 -15.66 -6.09 13.19
C LEU A 335 -14.38 -6.85 13.51
N PHE A 336 -14.27 -7.32 14.75
CA PHE A 336 -13.12 -8.06 15.25
C PHE A 336 -13.57 -9.07 16.34
N SER A 337 -12.94 -10.26 16.40
CA SER A 337 -13.26 -11.31 17.37
C SER A 337 -12.17 -11.44 18.43
N ASP A 338 -12.49 -11.02 19.65
CA ASP A 338 -11.68 -11.22 20.85
C ASP A 338 -11.81 -12.68 21.28
N ASN A 339 -10.94 -13.51 20.71
CA ASN A 339 -10.88 -14.93 21.00
C ASN A 339 -10.34 -15.21 22.42
N TYR A 340 -9.65 -14.25 23.05
CA TYR A 340 -9.10 -14.40 24.40
C TYR A 340 -10.20 -14.37 25.48
N ALA A 341 -11.12 -13.40 25.37
CA ALA A 341 -12.24 -13.23 26.30
C ALA A 341 -13.57 -13.85 25.79
N GLY A 342 -13.65 -14.25 24.52
CA GLY A 342 -14.85 -14.82 23.91
C GLY A 342 -15.89 -13.75 23.51
N LYS A 343 -15.44 -12.64 22.94
CA LYS A 343 -16.27 -11.46 22.62
C LYS A 343 -16.15 -11.06 21.15
N VAL A 344 -17.14 -10.37 20.60
CA VAL A 344 -17.03 -9.68 19.30
C VAL A 344 -17.12 -8.18 19.54
N TRP A 345 -16.28 -7.42 18.85
CA TRP A 345 -16.26 -5.96 18.89
C TRP A 345 -16.69 -5.38 17.55
N SER A 346 -17.51 -4.32 17.57
CA SER A 346 -17.98 -3.61 16.37
C SER A 346 -17.76 -2.10 16.47
N PHE A 347 -17.23 -1.47 15.42
CA PHE A 347 -16.77 -0.08 15.44
C PHE A 347 -17.39 0.75 14.32
N GLY A 348 -17.91 1.92 14.69
CA GLY A 348 -18.19 3.03 13.77
C GLY A 348 -17.21 4.19 13.98
N ASN A 349 -17.47 5.33 13.33
CA ASN A 349 -16.58 6.51 13.42
C ASN A 349 -16.50 7.13 14.83
N GLN A 350 -17.55 6.97 15.66
CA GLN A 350 -17.75 7.74 16.90
C GLN A 350 -18.19 6.88 18.10
N SER A 351 -18.44 5.58 17.91
CA SER A 351 -18.88 4.66 18.97
C SER A 351 -18.35 3.25 18.75
N PHE A 352 -18.14 2.54 19.86
CA PHE A 352 -17.68 1.16 19.92
C PHE A 352 -18.73 0.34 20.66
N ALA A 353 -19.03 -0.87 20.18
CA ALA A 353 -19.96 -1.78 20.86
C ALA A 353 -19.33 -3.16 21.05
N LEU A 354 -19.55 -3.71 22.24
CA LEU A 354 -18.96 -4.96 22.72
C LEU A 354 -20.06 -6.00 22.89
N TRP A 355 -19.88 -7.18 22.30
CA TRP A 355 -20.87 -8.25 22.22
C TRP A 355 -20.29 -9.55 22.81
N ASP A 356 -21.12 -10.34 23.48
CA ASP A 356 -20.74 -11.71 23.86
C ASP A 356 -20.79 -12.61 22.61
N ALA A 357 -19.70 -13.34 22.32
CA ALA A 357 -19.60 -14.13 21.09
C ALA A 357 -20.46 -15.41 21.11
N ARG A 358 -21.01 -15.79 22.26
CA ARG A 358 -21.78 -17.02 22.52
C ARG A 358 -23.28 -16.73 22.70
N THR A 359 -23.64 -15.76 23.53
CA THR A 359 -25.05 -15.36 23.72
C THR A 359 -25.53 -14.38 22.66
N ARG A 360 -24.59 -13.74 21.93
CA ARG A 360 -24.84 -12.72 20.88
C ARG A 360 -25.44 -11.43 21.44
N GLU A 361 -25.44 -11.26 22.76
CA GLU A 361 -25.97 -10.08 23.46
C GLU A 361 -24.99 -8.90 23.43
N LEU A 362 -25.55 -7.68 23.43
CA LEU A 362 -24.80 -6.44 23.59
C LEU A 362 -24.41 -6.26 25.07
N LEU A 363 -23.11 -6.29 25.35
CA LEU A 363 -22.55 -6.12 26.70
C LEU A 363 -22.40 -4.65 27.10
N ASN A 364 -21.90 -3.81 26.20
CA ASN A 364 -21.66 -2.38 26.45
C ASN A 364 -21.55 -1.57 25.14
N VAL A 365 -21.76 -0.26 25.24
CA VAL A 365 -21.44 0.75 24.20
C VAL A 365 -20.57 1.84 24.82
N TYR A 366 -19.51 2.23 24.10
CA TYR A 366 -18.52 3.23 24.52
C TYR A 366 -18.40 4.35 23.48
N SER A 367 -18.15 5.57 23.92
CA SER A 367 -17.71 6.67 23.06
C SER A 367 -16.22 6.57 22.74
N VAL A 368 -15.73 7.38 21.77
CA VAL A 368 -14.29 7.46 21.42
C VAL A 368 -13.40 7.80 22.60
N ASP A 369 -13.91 8.53 23.59
CA ASP A 369 -13.16 8.89 24.81
C ASP A 369 -13.17 7.78 25.88
N GLY A 370 -13.78 6.63 25.60
CA GLY A 370 -13.87 5.49 26.52
C GLY A 370 -14.93 5.62 27.62
N GLN A 371 -15.83 6.59 27.50
CA GLN A 371 -16.98 6.71 28.41
C GLN A 371 -18.07 5.73 27.99
N VAL A 372 -18.55 4.92 28.93
CA VAL A 372 -19.72 4.04 28.72
C VAL A 372 -20.96 4.91 28.55
N GLU A 373 -21.73 4.69 27.49
CA GLU A 373 -23.03 5.34 27.30
C GLU A 373 -24.08 4.74 28.24
N SER A 374 -24.18 5.27 29.46
CA SER A 374 -25.18 4.84 30.44
C SER A 374 -26.61 5.13 29.95
N ARG A 375 -27.56 4.25 30.29
CA ARG A 375 -29.02 4.52 30.19
C ARG A 375 -29.33 5.90 30.81
N GLY A 376 -29.67 6.89 29.98
CA GLY A 376 -30.00 8.26 30.38
C GLY A 376 -31.49 8.57 30.19
N ASP A 377 -32.07 9.28 31.15
CA ASP A 377 -33.52 9.46 31.29
C ASP A 377 -34.21 10.23 30.15
N ILE A 378 -35.45 9.82 29.87
CA ILE A 378 -36.37 10.50 28.94
C ILE A 378 -37.11 11.69 29.62
N SER A 379 -37.07 11.79 30.95
CA SER A 379 -37.88 12.74 31.75
C SER A 379 -37.21 14.10 32.00
N ALA A 380 -36.73 14.78 30.95
CA ALA A 380 -36.11 16.10 31.06
C ALA A 380 -36.42 17.08 29.89
N LEU A 381 -37.55 16.89 29.17
CA LEU A 381 -37.96 17.79 28.08
C LEU A 381 -39.48 17.98 27.97
N GLN A 382 -40.10 18.40 29.07
CA GLN A 382 -41.37 19.14 29.05
C GLN A 382 -41.14 20.58 29.53
N ASP A 383 -42.03 21.49 29.11
CA ASP A 383 -42.07 22.92 29.39
C ASP A 383 -41.03 23.85 28.72
N SER A 384 -41.23 24.06 27.41
CA SER A 384 -41.00 25.37 26.78
C SER A 384 -42.16 25.73 25.83
N SER A 385 -43.14 26.47 26.33
CA SER A 385 -44.30 26.94 25.55
C SER A 385 -43.89 28.01 24.53
N MET A 386 -44.32 27.88 23.27
CA MET A 386 -44.54 29.06 22.41
C MET A 386 -45.59 28.84 21.32
N ASP A 387 -46.41 29.86 21.10
CA ASP A 387 -47.74 29.84 20.48
C ASP A 387 -47.87 29.33 19.04
N TYR A 388 -48.99 28.64 18.78
CA TYR A 388 -49.53 28.40 17.43
C TYR A 388 -50.39 29.59 16.98
N PHE A 389 -50.06 30.22 15.86
CA PHE A 389 -51.02 31.07 15.13
C PHE A 389 -51.82 30.28 14.10
N SER A 390 -53.07 30.70 13.87
CA SER A 390 -54.10 29.88 13.23
C SER A 390 -54.44 30.27 11.80
N SER A 391 -54.97 29.32 11.03
CA SER A 391 -56.10 29.57 10.11
C SER A 391 -56.78 28.26 9.71
N GLN A 392 -58.08 28.33 9.41
CA GLN A 392 -58.95 27.18 9.14
C GLN A 392 -59.23 27.01 7.63
N ARG A 393 -59.57 25.78 7.20
CA ARG A 393 -60.84 25.55 6.45
C ARG A 393 -61.28 24.08 6.35
N LYS A 394 -62.60 23.93 6.26
CA LYS A 394 -63.45 22.75 6.03
C LYS A 394 -64.07 22.90 4.61
N GLU A 395 -64.64 21.91 3.90
CA GLU A 395 -64.81 20.44 4.04
C GLU A 395 -65.29 19.86 2.67
N LYS A 396 -65.11 18.55 2.40
CA LYS A 396 -65.83 17.73 1.36
C LYS A 396 -65.56 18.07 -0.14
N THR A 397 -65.75 17.18 -1.13
CA THR A 397 -66.43 15.85 -1.19
C THR A 397 -65.78 14.88 -2.22
N GLN A 398 -65.93 13.54 -2.02
CA GLN A 398 -65.89 12.43 -3.03
C GLN A 398 -64.75 12.39 -4.09
N SER A 399 -63.90 11.35 -4.15
CA SER A 399 -64.27 9.98 -4.57
C SER A 399 -63.03 9.05 -4.73
N SER A 400 -63.27 7.76 -5.01
CA SER A 400 -62.29 6.68 -5.34
C SER A 400 -61.39 6.15 -4.20
N PHE A 401 -61.12 4.84 -4.25
CA PHE A 401 -60.26 4.07 -3.34
C PHE A 401 -58.88 3.81 -3.99
N GLY A 402 -57.83 3.64 -3.17
CA GLY A 402 -56.67 2.82 -3.57
C GLY A 402 -55.35 3.53 -3.91
N PHE A 403 -54.76 4.31 -2.99
CA PHE A 403 -53.34 4.74 -3.14
C PHE A 403 -52.49 4.88 -1.86
N PHE A 404 -52.95 4.38 -0.69
CA PHE A 404 -52.27 4.63 0.59
C PHE A 404 -51.72 3.37 1.29
N GLN A 405 -50.87 2.61 0.58
CA GLN A 405 -49.99 1.59 1.20
C GLN A 405 -48.54 1.59 0.65
N ARG A 406 -48.10 2.69 0.02
CA ARG A 406 -46.69 2.92 -0.38
C ARG A 406 -46.04 4.15 0.29
N SER A 407 -46.83 5.07 0.82
CA SER A 407 -46.36 6.35 1.39
C SER A 407 -45.66 6.24 2.75
N ARG A 408 -45.85 5.15 3.50
CA ARG A 408 -45.18 4.97 4.81
C ARG A 408 -43.66 4.73 4.68
N ASN A 409 -43.23 4.02 3.64
CA ASN A 409 -41.81 3.68 3.43
C ASN A 409 -41.00 4.86 2.87
N VAL A 410 -41.63 5.74 2.08
CA VAL A 410 -40.96 6.91 1.47
C VAL A 410 -40.66 7.98 2.53
N ILE A 411 -41.57 8.20 3.48
CA ILE A 411 -41.39 9.20 4.55
C ILE A 411 -40.29 8.79 5.54
N LEU A 412 -40.15 7.48 5.84
CA LEU A 412 -39.00 6.99 6.61
C LEU A 412 -37.67 7.26 5.89
N GLY A 413 -37.57 6.96 4.59
CA GLY A 413 -36.34 7.19 3.82
C GLY A 413 -35.90 8.66 3.77
N ALA A 414 -36.84 9.60 3.75
CA ALA A 414 -36.54 11.03 3.85
C ALA A 414 -36.03 11.43 5.25
N ALA A 415 -36.68 10.97 6.32
CA ALA A 415 -36.26 11.24 7.70
C ALA A 415 -34.92 10.56 8.07
N ASP A 416 -34.59 9.47 7.40
CA ASP A 416 -33.32 8.75 7.49
C ASP A 416 -32.19 9.50 6.73
N ALA A 417 -32.47 9.99 5.51
CA ALA A 417 -31.55 10.86 4.78
C ALA A 417 -31.26 12.18 5.53
N VAL A 418 -32.28 12.81 6.14
CA VAL A 418 -32.10 14.01 6.97
C VAL A 418 -31.29 13.70 8.24
N ARG A 419 -31.46 12.52 8.86
CA ARG A 419 -30.60 12.10 9.98
C ARG A 419 -29.13 11.89 9.58
N ARG A 420 -28.85 11.28 8.42
CA ARG A 420 -27.48 11.19 7.86
C ARG A 420 -26.84 12.56 7.55
N VAL A 421 -27.63 13.61 7.36
CA VAL A 421 -27.13 14.99 7.24
C VAL A 421 -26.94 15.63 8.63
N ALA A 422 -27.86 15.37 9.57
CA ALA A 422 -27.77 15.91 10.93
C ALA A 422 -26.60 15.33 11.74
N THR A 423 -26.30 14.03 11.64
CA THR A 423 -25.14 13.42 12.31
C THR A 423 -23.80 13.89 11.73
N LYS A 424 -23.77 14.34 10.47
CA LYS A 424 -22.61 15.05 9.88
C LYS A 424 -22.46 16.50 10.36
N GLY A 425 -23.43 17.04 11.10
CA GLY A 425 -23.40 18.40 11.66
C GLY A 425 -22.82 18.50 13.08
N ALA A 426 -22.56 17.37 13.75
CA ALA A 426 -21.95 17.34 15.06
C ALA A 426 -20.42 17.49 14.96
N PHE A 427 -19.92 18.72 15.14
CA PHE A 427 -18.49 19.04 15.17
C PHE A 427 -17.81 18.51 16.45
N GLY A 428 -17.63 17.18 16.52
CA GLY A 428 -16.62 16.57 17.37
C GLY A 428 -15.21 16.75 16.80
N ASP A 429 -14.19 16.55 17.63
CA ASP A 429 -12.79 16.61 17.22
C ASP A 429 -12.42 15.39 16.34
N ASP A 430 -12.49 15.58 15.02
CA ASP A 430 -12.28 14.55 14.01
C ASP A 430 -10.85 13.93 14.07
N SER A 431 -9.92 14.57 14.77
CA SER A 431 -8.57 14.03 15.03
C SER A 431 -8.59 12.73 15.87
N ARG A 432 -9.63 12.51 16.69
CA ARG A 432 -9.77 11.30 17.53
C ARG A 432 -10.48 10.14 16.83
N ARG A 433 -11.06 10.34 15.64
CA ARG A 433 -11.78 9.29 14.89
C ARG A 433 -10.91 8.04 14.75
N THR A 434 -11.43 6.89 15.17
CA THR A 434 -10.74 5.59 15.06
C THR A 434 -10.84 5.08 13.62
N GLU A 435 -9.71 4.63 13.07
CA GLU A 435 -9.57 4.14 11.69
C GLU A 435 -8.96 2.72 11.62
N ALA A 436 -8.36 2.23 12.71
CA ALA A 436 -7.78 0.89 12.78
C ALA A 436 -7.93 0.27 14.18
N LEU A 437 -7.93 -1.06 14.24
CA LEU A 437 -7.98 -1.87 15.45
C LEU A 437 -7.15 -3.17 15.30
N VAL A 438 -6.57 -3.66 16.39
CA VAL A 438 -6.09 -5.04 16.53
C VAL A 438 -6.17 -5.50 18.01
N THR A 439 -6.03 -6.80 18.29
CA THR A 439 -5.68 -7.32 19.62
C THR A 439 -4.29 -7.94 19.64
N THR A 440 -3.67 -7.92 20.81
CA THR A 440 -2.42 -8.60 21.11
C THR A 440 -2.68 -9.93 21.83
N ILE A 441 -1.70 -10.84 21.82
CA ILE A 441 -1.85 -12.23 22.29
C ILE A 441 -2.13 -12.37 23.79
N ASP A 442 -1.83 -11.32 24.55
CA ASP A 442 -2.10 -11.11 25.98
C ASP A 442 -3.55 -10.68 26.29
N GLY A 443 -4.38 -10.44 25.27
CA GLY A 443 -5.78 -10.03 25.42
C GLY A 443 -6.00 -8.51 25.51
N MET A 444 -4.97 -7.68 25.28
CA MET A 444 -5.15 -6.23 25.16
C MET A 444 -5.67 -5.83 23.77
N VAL A 445 -6.45 -4.77 23.72
CA VAL A 445 -7.05 -4.19 22.51
C VAL A 445 -6.32 -2.89 22.17
N TRP A 446 -6.06 -2.64 20.88
CA TRP A 446 -5.33 -1.46 20.41
C TRP A 446 -6.09 -0.77 19.28
N THR A 447 -6.38 0.54 19.42
CA THR A 447 -6.94 1.37 18.35
C THR A 447 -5.89 2.32 17.76
N GLY A 448 -6.12 2.74 16.52
CA GLY A 448 -5.38 3.83 15.86
C GLY A 448 -6.30 4.89 15.27
N CYS A 449 -5.95 6.16 15.44
CA CYS A 449 -6.79 7.32 15.13
C CYS A 449 -6.32 8.13 13.90
N ALA A 450 -7.21 8.98 13.40
CA ALA A 450 -6.97 9.92 12.29
C ALA A 450 -5.86 10.96 12.58
N SER A 451 -5.54 11.22 13.85
CA SER A 451 -4.40 12.04 14.31
C SER A 451 -3.04 11.33 14.28
N GLY A 452 -2.99 10.01 14.03
CA GLY A 452 -1.79 9.20 14.26
C GLY A 452 -1.61 8.72 15.71
N LEU A 453 -2.54 9.08 16.61
CA LEU A 453 -2.59 8.56 17.98
C LEU A 453 -2.90 7.05 17.98
N LEU A 454 -2.24 6.31 18.84
CA LEU A 454 -2.53 4.93 19.21
C LEU A 454 -3.04 4.88 20.66
N ILE A 455 -4.02 4.03 20.95
CA ILE A 455 -4.59 3.88 22.29
C ILE A 455 -4.68 2.39 22.64
N GLN A 456 -4.19 2.04 23.83
CA GLN A 456 -4.30 0.70 24.43
C GLN A 456 -5.52 0.63 25.36
N TRP A 457 -6.22 -0.49 25.33
CA TRP A 457 -7.43 -0.77 26.10
C TRP A 457 -7.37 -2.19 26.68
N ASP A 458 -8.02 -2.44 27.81
CA ASP A 458 -8.24 -3.81 28.30
C ASP A 458 -9.35 -4.53 27.49
N GLY A 459 -9.42 -5.85 27.61
CA GLY A 459 -10.49 -6.66 27.01
C GLY A 459 -11.91 -6.36 27.55
N ASN A 460 -12.08 -5.37 28.44
CA ASN A 460 -13.37 -4.88 28.94
C ASN A 460 -13.68 -3.44 28.50
N GLY A 461 -12.86 -2.81 27.66
CA GLY A 461 -13.08 -1.46 27.13
C GLY A 461 -12.59 -0.32 28.01
N ASN A 462 -11.85 -0.61 29.08
CA ASN A 462 -11.18 0.42 29.87
C ASN A 462 -9.92 0.89 29.13
N ARG A 463 -9.81 2.20 28.88
CA ARG A 463 -8.62 2.82 28.29
C ARG A 463 -7.45 2.76 29.28
N LEU A 464 -6.28 2.34 28.80
CA LEU A 464 -5.07 2.15 29.61
C LEU A 464 -3.99 3.19 29.33
N GLN A 465 -3.57 3.33 28.07
CA GLN A 465 -2.41 4.15 27.67
C GLN A 465 -2.59 4.77 26.28
N ASP A 466 -1.91 5.89 26.04
CA ASP A 466 -1.94 6.69 24.81
C ASP A 466 -0.51 6.87 24.25
N PHE A 467 -0.31 6.70 22.94
CA PHE A 467 1.00 6.80 22.29
C PHE A 467 0.93 7.58 20.97
N GLN A 468 1.80 8.57 20.77
CA GLN A 468 1.84 9.41 19.56
C GLN A 468 3.24 9.42 18.94
N TYR A 469 3.49 8.52 17.99
CA TYR A 469 4.79 8.39 17.31
C TYR A 469 4.85 9.02 15.91
N HIS A 470 3.70 9.41 15.35
CA HIS A 470 3.59 9.89 13.98
C HIS A 470 2.39 10.85 13.87
N SER A 471 2.39 11.82 12.96
CA SER A 471 1.35 12.87 12.85
C SER A 471 0.29 12.63 11.77
N PHE A 472 0.50 11.66 10.88
CA PHE A 472 -0.47 11.25 9.86
C PHE A 472 -1.40 10.16 10.42
N PRO A 473 -2.66 10.05 9.92
CA PRO A 473 -3.59 9.00 10.29
C PRO A 473 -2.98 7.60 10.35
N VAL A 474 -3.31 6.83 11.38
CA VAL A 474 -3.23 5.37 11.31
C VAL A 474 -4.26 4.89 10.28
N GLN A 475 -3.93 3.86 9.52
CA GLN A 475 -4.79 3.28 8.48
C GLN A 475 -4.99 1.78 8.65
N CYS A 476 -4.01 1.09 9.22
CA CYS A 476 -4.12 -0.33 9.53
C CYS A 476 -3.20 -0.75 10.68
N LEU A 477 -3.61 -1.81 11.37
CA LEU A 477 -2.87 -2.48 12.43
C LEU A 477 -2.84 -3.98 12.14
N CYS A 478 -1.76 -4.67 12.50
CA CYS A 478 -1.76 -6.12 12.69
C CYS A 478 -0.76 -6.49 13.80
N THR A 479 -0.88 -7.70 14.35
CA THR A 479 -0.04 -8.20 15.44
C THR A 479 0.60 -9.52 15.06
N PHE A 480 1.83 -9.73 15.51
CA PHE A 480 2.49 -11.02 15.44
C PHE A 480 3.47 -11.17 16.60
N GLY A 481 3.34 -12.28 17.35
CA GLY A 481 4.11 -12.49 18.57
C GLY A 481 3.93 -11.34 19.57
N HIS A 482 5.04 -10.66 19.88
CA HIS A 482 5.07 -9.49 20.76
C HIS A 482 5.01 -8.16 19.99
N CYS A 483 4.97 -8.20 18.65
CA CYS A 483 5.11 -7.02 17.80
C CYS A 483 3.75 -6.52 17.31
N ILE A 484 3.50 -5.23 17.50
CA ILE A 484 2.36 -4.48 16.92
C ILE A 484 2.88 -3.71 15.71
N TRP A 485 2.32 -3.98 14.54
CA TRP A 485 2.70 -3.34 13.28
C TRP A 485 1.65 -2.32 12.86
N VAL A 486 2.10 -1.10 12.56
CA VAL A 486 1.25 0.08 12.34
C VAL A 486 1.51 0.69 10.97
N GLY A 487 0.50 0.71 10.10
CA GLY A 487 0.55 1.35 8.79
C GLY A 487 -0.13 2.72 8.78
N TYR A 488 0.57 3.73 8.25
CA TYR A 488 0.12 5.13 8.26
C TYR A 488 -0.27 5.66 6.87
N ALA A 489 -1.05 6.74 6.85
CA ALA A 489 -1.44 7.45 5.63
C ALA A 489 -0.26 8.13 4.87
N SER A 490 0.90 8.31 5.51
CA SER A 490 2.14 8.74 4.85
C SER A 490 2.77 7.67 3.96
N GLY A 491 2.43 6.40 4.17
CA GLY A 491 3.21 5.26 3.66
C GLY A 491 4.32 4.78 4.61
N SER A 492 4.39 5.32 5.84
CA SER A 492 5.24 4.80 6.92
C SER A 492 4.69 3.48 7.49
N ILE A 493 5.59 2.61 7.95
CA ILE A 493 5.29 1.49 8.85
C ILE A 493 6.13 1.66 10.13
N HIS A 494 5.50 1.54 11.30
CA HIS A 494 6.17 1.43 12.60
C HIS A 494 5.92 0.03 13.20
N VAL A 495 6.84 -0.42 14.06
CA VAL A 495 6.72 -1.65 14.86
C VAL A 495 6.94 -1.32 16.33
N LEU A 496 6.04 -1.79 17.20
CA LEU A 496 6.07 -1.58 18.65
C LEU A 496 6.06 -2.94 19.39
N ASP A 497 6.46 -2.96 20.66
CA ASP A 497 6.18 -4.08 21.57
C ASP A 497 4.78 -3.99 22.21
N LEU A 498 4.44 -4.93 23.11
CA LEU A 498 3.15 -5.01 23.80
C LEU A 498 2.99 -3.94 24.89
N GLU A 499 4.11 -3.43 25.38
CA GLU A 499 4.22 -2.33 26.32
C GLU A 499 4.08 -0.95 25.62
N GLY A 500 4.16 -0.90 24.29
CA GLY A 500 3.97 0.29 23.46
C GLY A 500 5.25 1.08 23.16
N ASN A 501 6.44 0.51 23.40
CA ASN A 501 7.71 1.11 23.01
C ASN A 501 7.94 0.94 21.49
N LEU A 502 8.47 1.97 20.84
CA LEU A 502 8.79 1.93 19.41
C LEU A 502 10.07 1.11 19.15
N LEU A 503 9.93 -0.09 18.58
CA LEU A 503 11.05 -0.95 18.17
C LEU A 503 11.73 -0.47 16.89
N GLY A 504 10.97 0.17 15.99
CA GLY A 504 11.49 0.83 14.80
C GLY A 504 10.42 1.36 13.87
N GLY A 505 10.82 2.11 12.84
CA GLY A 505 9.91 2.61 11.81
C GLY A 505 10.63 3.07 10.54
N TRP A 506 9.96 2.97 9.40
CA TRP A 506 10.51 3.29 8.08
C TRP A 506 9.44 3.69 7.07
N VAL A 507 9.84 4.38 6.00
CA VAL A 507 8.96 4.67 4.85
C VAL A 507 8.86 3.42 3.97
N ALA A 508 7.71 2.74 4.04
CA ALA A 508 7.41 1.54 3.27
C ALA A 508 7.02 1.88 1.82
N TYR A 509 6.29 2.98 1.59
CA TYR A 509 5.82 3.45 0.28
C TYR A 509 5.74 4.98 0.21
N SER A 510 5.58 5.54 -1.00
CA SER A 510 5.21 6.95 -1.20
C SER A 510 3.67 7.16 -1.25
N SER A 511 2.88 6.36 -0.54
CA SER A 511 1.41 6.46 -0.48
C SER A 511 0.87 5.69 0.74
N PRO A 512 -0.36 5.98 1.21
CA PRO A 512 -0.98 5.32 2.37
C PRO A 512 -0.85 3.79 2.40
N VAL A 513 -0.51 3.22 3.56
CA VAL A 513 -0.59 1.77 3.80
C VAL A 513 -2.04 1.42 4.14
N LEU A 514 -2.76 0.73 3.25
CA LEU A 514 -4.17 0.41 3.43
C LEU A 514 -4.41 -0.81 4.33
N LYS A 515 -3.54 -1.81 4.26
CA LYS A 515 -3.71 -3.06 4.99
C LYS A 515 -2.37 -3.73 5.31
N LEU A 516 -2.35 -4.44 6.43
CA LEU A 516 -1.30 -5.36 6.84
C LEU A 516 -1.93 -6.76 7.05
N ALA A 517 -1.21 -7.82 6.70
CA ALA A 517 -1.60 -9.22 6.94
C ALA A 517 -0.35 -10.07 7.18
N VAL A 518 -0.43 -11.15 7.97
CA VAL A 518 0.74 -11.95 8.38
C VAL A 518 0.63 -13.38 7.85
N GLY A 519 1.69 -13.90 7.23
CA GLY A 519 1.73 -15.25 6.66
C GLY A 519 3.11 -15.64 6.13
N ALA A 520 3.40 -16.94 6.02
CA ALA A 520 4.66 -17.49 5.48
C ALA A 520 5.98 -16.87 6.02
N GLY A 521 6.01 -16.42 7.27
CA GLY A 521 7.18 -15.75 7.86
C GLY A 521 7.32 -14.24 7.57
N TYR A 522 6.31 -13.61 6.95
CA TYR A 522 6.29 -12.19 6.59
C TYR A 522 5.05 -11.46 7.10
N VAL A 523 5.22 -10.17 7.37
CA VAL A 523 4.11 -9.19 7.37
C VAL A 523 4.03 -8.60 5.97
N PHE A 524 2.91 -8.82 5.29
CA PHE A 524 2.61 -8.24 3.99
C PHE A 524 1.87 -6.92 4.16
N SER A 525 2.39 -5.85 3.55
CA SER A 525 1.72 -4.56 3.44
C SER A 525 1.11 -4.36 2.05
N LEU A 526 -0.03 -3.69 1.99
CA LEU A 526 -0.70 -3.23 0.77
C LEU A 526 -0.76 -1.69 0.77
N ALA A 527 -0.23 -1.07 -0.28
CA ALA A 527 -0.29 0.39 -0.48
C ALA A 527 -1.55 0.84 -1.23
N LYS A 528 -1.93 2.12 -1.12
CA LYS A 528 -3.04 2.73 -1.87
C LYS A 528 -2.87 2.69 -3.38
N HIS A 529 -1.63 2.66 -3.86
CA HIS A 529 -1.32 2.41 -5.28
C HIS A 529 -1.35 0.92 -5.67
N GLY A 530 -1.80 0.02 -4.78
CA GLY A 530 -1.98 -1.40 -5.05
C GLY A 530 -0.71 -2.26 -5.00
N GLY A 531 0.46 -1.69 -4.65
CA GLY A 531 1.71 -2.44 -4.52
C GLY A 531 1.81 -3.22 -3.21
N ILE A 532 2.47 -4.38 -3.24
CA ILE A 532 2.54 -5.35 -2.12
C ILE A 532 3.98 -5.69 -1.78
N ARG A 533 4.34 -5.57 -0.49
CA ARG A 533 5.68 -5.82 0.07
C ARG A 533 5.60 -6.76 1.26
N GLY A 534 6.47 -7.77 1.30
CA GLY A 534 6.70 -8.62 2.48
C GLY A 534 7.90 -8.14 3.29
N TRP A 535 7.68 -7.84 4.57
CA TRP A 535 8.70 -7.54 5.59
C TRP A 535 8.85 -8.79 6.47
N SER A 536 10.05 -9.16 6.94
CA SER A 536 10.14 -10.32 7.84
C SER A 536 9.42 -10.04 9.15
N ILE A 537 8.73 -11.03 9.72
CA ILE A 537 8.21 -10.97 11.10
C ILE A 537 9.31 -10.73 12.16
N THR A 538 10.59 -10.88 11.79
CA THR A 538 11.74 -10.59 12.64
C THR A 538 12.32 -9.18 12.46
N SER A 539 11.83 -8.38 11.51
CA SER A 539 12.28 -7.00 11.29
C SER A 539 11.55 -6.02 12.23
N PRO A 540 12.22 -5.02 12.83
CA PRO A 540 13.64 -4.71 12.71
C PRO A 540 14.52 -5.71 13.48
N GLY A 541 15.48 -6.32 12.80
CA GLY A 541 16.20 -7.47 13.35
C GLY A 541 17.59 -7.74 12.76
N PRO A 542 18.34 -8.71 13.34
CA PRO A 542 19.73 -8.98 12.98
C PRO A 542 19.89 -9.37 11.50
N ILE A 543 18.93 -10.09 10.92
CA ILE A 543 18.97 -10.53 9.52
C ILE A 543 18.92 -9.36 8.53
N ASP A 544 18.30 -8.22 8.89
CA ASP A 544 18.15 -7.06 8.01
C ASP A 544 19.51 -6.51 7.58
N SER A 545 20.49 -6.55 8.49
CA SER A 545 21.86 -6.09 8.23
C SER A 545 22.58 -6.98 7.22
N ILE A 546 22.37 -8.30 7.30
CA ILE A 546 22.99 -9.31 6.43
C ILE A 546 22.34 -9.21 5.05
N LEU A 547 21.01 -9.29 4.98
CA LEU A 547 20.24 -9.17 3.74
C LEU A 547 20.56 -7.86 3.01
N ARG A 548 20.71 -6.73 3.73
CA ARG A 548 21.10 -5.44 3.12
C ARG A 548 22.49 -5.49 2.50
N SER A 549 23.47 -6.07 3.20
CA SER A 549 24.86 -6.16 2.72
C SER A 549 24.99 -7.09 1.50
N GLU A 550 24.34 -8.25 1.54
CA GLU A 550 24.40 -9.26 0.48
C GLU A 550 23.69 -8.77 -0.79
N LEU A 551 22.51 -8.14 -0.66
CA LEU A 551 21.79 -7.56 -1.80
C LEU A 551 22.54 -6.38 -2.43
N ALA A 552 23.10 -5.47 -1.62
CA ALA A 552 23.93 -4.37 -2.14
C ALA A 552 25.15 -4.89 -2.91
N GLY A 553 25.83 -5.92 -2.40
CA GLY A 553 26.92 -6.60 -3.12
C GLY A 553 26.49 -7.29 -4.43
N LYS A 554 25.19 -7.52 -4.62
CA LYS A 554 24.57 -8.13 -5.82
C LYS A 554 23.86 -7.11 -6.73
N GLU A 555 23.95 -5.79 -6.47
CA GLU A 555 23.19 -4.73 -7.19
C GLU A 555 23.24 -4.85 -8.72
N PHE A 556 24.41 -5.18 -9.27
CA PHE A 556 24.62 -5.27 -10.72
C PHE A 556 23.77 -6.33 -11.42
N LEU A 557 23.32 -7.38 -10.70
CA LEU A 557 22.51 -8.46 -11.27
C LEU A 557 21.05 -8.03 -11.53
N TYR A 558 20.52 -7.13 -10.70
CA TYR A 558 19.14 -6.66 -10.78
C TYR A 558 19.00 -5.18 -11.18
N SER A 559 20.09 -4.50 -11.52
CA SER A 559 20.07 -3.14 -12.07
C SER A 559 19.80 -3.14 -13.57
N ARG A 560 18.96 -2.21 -14.05
CA ARG A 560 18.71 -1.95 -15.47
C ARG A 560 18.82 -0.44 -15.71
N ILE A 561 19.39 -0.04 -16.85
CA ILE A 561 19.33 1.36 -17.32
C ILE A 561 18.41 1.41 -18.53
N GLU A 562 17.42 2.30 -18.47
CA GLU A 562 16.52 2.63 -19.58
C GLU A 562 16.92 4.00 -20.14
N ASN A 563 17.00 4.16 -21.46
CA ASN A 563 17.26 5.45 -22.10
C ASN A 563 15.96 6.02 -22.70
N MET A 564 15.71 7.32 -22.50
CA MET A 564 14.60 8.02 -23.13
C MET A 564 14.92 9.48 -23.42
N LYS A 565 14.11 10.13 -24.26
CA LYS A 565 14.23 11.55 -24.61
C LYS A 565 13.02 12.36 -24.18
N ILE A 566 13.27 13.54 -23.64
CA ILE A 566 12.23 14.51 -23.26
C ILE A 566 12.39 15.78 -24.11
N LEU A 567 11.34 16.18 -24.80
CA LEU A 567 11.22 17.48 -25.44
C LEU A 567 10.45 18.43 -24.51
N ALA A 568 11.14 19.39 -23.91
CA ALA A 568 10.51 20.48 -23.16
C ALA A 568 10.39 21.72 -24.07
N GLY A 569 9.24 22.38 -24.07
CA GLY A 569 9.00 23.63 -24.78
C GLY A 569 8.38 24.70 -23.88
N THR A 570 8.77 25.97 -24.09
CA THR A 570 8.13 27.13 -23.47
C THR A 570 7.80 28.21 -24.50
N TRP A 571 6.67 28.90 -24.34
CA TRP A 571 6.31 30.06 -25.16
C TRP A 571 5.34 31.02 -24.44
N ASN A 572 5.74 32.28 -24.26
CA ASN A 572 4.80 33.34 -23.94
C ASN A 572 4.03 33.71 -25.21
N VAL A 573 2.73 33.39 -25.26
CA VAL A 573 1.89 33.50 -26.47
C VAL A 573 1.23 34.87 -26.62
N GLY A 574 1.45 35.79 -25.68
CA GLY A 574 1.02 37.19 -25.79
C GLY A 574 -0.49 37.40 -26.01
N GLN A 575 -1.32 36.48 -25.52
CA GLN A 575 -2.78 36.39 -25.70
C GLN A 575 -3.28 36.12 -27.13
N GLU A 576 -2.39 35.67 -28.04
CA GLU A 576 -2.77 35.22 -29.38
C GLU A 576 -2.82 33.69 -29.50
N ARG A 577 -3.20 33.22 -30.70
CA ARG A 577 -3.29 31.80 -31.07
C ARG A 577 -2.30 31.53 -32.19
N ALA A 578 -1.43 30.54 -32.03
CA ALA A 578 -0.46 30.18 -33.05
C ALA A 578 -1.11 29.74 -34.38
N SER A 579 -0.45 30.08 -35.49
CA SER A 579 -0.69 29.42 -36.76
C SER A 579 -0.36 27.91 -36.67
N ARG A 580 -0.93 27.11 -37.58
CA ARG A 580 -0.62 25.68 -37.68
C ARG A 580 0.86 25.44 -38.00
N ASP A 581 1.43 26.27 -38.87
CA ASP A 581 2.81 26.12 -39.34
C ASP A 581 3.81 26.51 -38.24
N SER A 582 3.45 27.46 -37.37
CA SER A 582 4.19 27.80 -36.15
C SER A 582 4.28 26.62 -35.18
N LEU A 583 3.17 25.91 -34.95
CA LEU A 583 3.16 24.68 -34.12
C LEU A 583 4.00 23.55 -34.73
N ILE A 584 3.94 23.39 -36.07
CA ILE A 584 4.74 22.39 -36.79
C ILE A 584 6.25 22.74 -36.75
N SER A 585 6.61 24.01 -36.90
CA SER A 585 7.99 24.50 -36.80
C SER A 585 8.58 24.30 -35.40
N TRP A 586 7.80 24.59 -34.35
CA TRP A 586 8.22 24.46 -32.96
C TRP A 586 8.28 23.00 -32.47
N LEU A 587 7.21 22.22 -32.66
CA LEU A 587 7.07 20.88 -32.06
C LEU A 587 7.10 19.73 -33.08
N GLY A 588 6.63 19.96 -34.31
CA GLY A 588 6.25 18.90 -35.27
C GLY A 588 7.33 17.83 -35.51
N SER A 589 8.42 18.18 -36.18
CA SER A 589 9.55 17.25 -36.38
C SER A 589 10.42 17.10 -35.13
N ALA A 590 10.41 18.06 -34.20
CA ALA A 590 11.17 17.94 -32.95
C ALA A 590 10.66 16.79 -32.06
N ALA A 591 9.37 16.51 -32.09
CA ALA A 591 8.74 15.43 -31.31
C ALA A 591 8.96 14.02 -31.88
N SER A 592 9.47 13.87 -33.12
CA SER A 592 9.69 12.52 -33.72
C SER A 592 10.61 11.65 -32.87
N ASP A 593 11.58 12.28 -32.21
CA ASP A 593 12.64 11.62 -31.45
C ASP A 593 12.31 11.50 -29.96
N ALA A 594 11.23 12.13 -29.48
CA ALA A 594 10.89 12.25 -28.06
C ALA A 594 10.02 11.10 -27.55
N ASN A 595 10.28 10.63 -26.33
CA ASN A 595 9.40 9.71 -25.60
C ASN A 595 8.37 10.48 -24.75
N ILE A 596 8.74 11.67 -24.27
CA ILE A 596 7.86 12.59 -23.53
C ILE A 596 7.97 13.98 -24.18
N VAL A 597 6.83 14.65 -24.39
CA VAL A 597 6.76 16.06 -24.80
C VAL A 597 6.06 16.84 -23.69
N VAL A 598 6.66 17.92 -23.21
CA VAL A 598 6.08 18.81 -22.19
C VAL A 598 6.09 20.24 -22.70
N VAL A 599 4.94 20.91 -22.61
CA VAL A 599 4.76 22.28 -23.11
C VAL A 599 4.24 23.18 -22.00
N GLY A 600 4.94 24.27 -21.74
CA GLY A 600 4.45 25.40 -20.95
C GLY A 600 4.12 26.59 -21.84
N LEU A 601 2.94 27.19 -21.64
CA LEU A 601 2.56 28.46 -22.24
C LEU A 601 2.35 29.52 -21.17
N GLN A 602 2.65 30.77 -21.51
CA GLN A 602 2.39 31.95 -20.68
C GLN A 602 1.57 32.99 -21.46
N GLU A 603 0.79 33.80 -20.74
CA GLU A 603 -0.18 34.76 -21.32
C GLU A 603 -1.19 34.14 -22.29
N VAL A 604 -1.66 32.92 -22.01
CA VAL A 604 -2.75 32.28 -22.78
C VAL A 604 -4.01 33.16 -22.79
N GLU A 605 -4.30 33.83 -21.67
CA GLU A 605 -5.44 34.73 -21.49
C GLU A 605 -5.18 35.64 -20.26
N MET A 606 -5.13 36.97 -20.42
CA MET A 606 -4.72 37.90 -19.35
C MET A 606 -5.71 39.07 -19.10
N GLY A 607 -6.88 39.06 -19.74
CA GLY A 607 -7.89 40.10 -19.55
C GLY A 607 -8.36 40.19 -18.09
N ALA A 608 -8.49 41.41 -17.54
CA ALA A 608 -8.76 41.62 -16.11
C ALA A 608 -10.03 40.90 -15.59
N GLY A 609 -11.10 40.85 -16.39
CA GLY A 609 -12.31 40.09 -16.06
C GLY A 609 -12.07 38.57 -16.03
N PHE A 610 -11.25 38.03 -16.93
CA PHE A 610 -10.86 36.62 -16.92
C PHE A 610 -9.97 36.28 -15.70
N LEU A 611 -9.03 37.16 -15.34
CA LEU A 611 -8.19 36.96 -14.14
C LEU A 611 -9.03 36.89 -12.86
N ALA A 612 -10.04 37.75 -12.72
CA ALA A 612 -10.98 37.73 -11.60
C ALA A 612 -11.84 36.44 -11.59
N VAL A 613 -12.34 36.02 -12.76
CA VAL A 613 -13.10 34.76 -12.88
C VAL A 613 -12.22 33.54 -12.59
N SER A 614 -10.94 33.54 -12.98
CA SER A 614 -9.99 32.47 -12.69
C SER A 614 -9.68 32.36 -11.21
N ALA A 615 -9.48 33.48 -10.52
CA ALA A 615 -9.27 33.48 -9.07
C ALA A 615 -10.51 32.94 -8.33
N ALA A 616 -11.72 33.33 -8.73
CA ALA A 616 -12.96 32.78 -8.17
C ALA A 616 -13.12 31.28 -8.47
N LYS A 617 -12.86 30.86 -9.72
CA LYS A 617 -12.88 29.46 -10.18
C LYS A 617 -11.94 28.56 -9.36
N GLU A 618 -10.72 29.01 -9.11
CA GLU A 618 -9.71 28.29 -8.33
C GLU A 618 -10.21 28.01 -6.90
N THR A 619 -10.88 28.98 -6.25
CA THR A 619 -11.45 28.79 -4.90
C THR A 619 -12.62 27.80 -4.83
N VAL A 620 -13.15 27.35 -5.98
CA VAL A 620 -14.21 26.33 -6.06
C VAL A 620 -13.78 25.07 -6.84
N GLY A 621 -12.47 24.90 -7.10
CA GLY A 621 -11.92 23.73 -7.77
C GLY A 621 -12.34 23.58 -9.25
N LEU A 622 -12.69 24.68 -9.92
CA LEU A 622 -13.03 24.69 -11.35
C LEU A 622 -11.84 25.19 -12.17
N GLU A 623 -11.38 24.40 -13.14
CA GLU A 623 -10.16 24.71 -13.88
C GLU A 623 -10.41 25.15 -15.35
N GLY A 624 -9.34 25.63 -15.99
CA GLY A 624 -9.24 25.82 -17.44
C GLY A 624 -10.00 27.02 -18.06
N SER A 625 -9.60 27.36 -19.29
CA SER A 625 -10.32 28.28 -20.18
C SER A 625 -10.53 27.69 -21.58
N ALA A 626 -11.46 28.27 -22.35
CA ALA A 626 -11.73 27.86 -23.72
C ALA A 626 -10.55 28.15 -24.67
N VAL A 627 -9.70 29.14 -24.33
CA VAL A 627 -8.44 29.39 -25.04
C VAL A 627 -7.41 28.33 -24.67
N GLY A 628 -7.31 27.97 -23.38
CA GLY A 628 -6.45 26.88 -22.91
C GLY A 628 -6.75 25.54 -23.58
N GLN A 629 -8.02 25.11 -23.62
CA GLN A 629 -8.40 23.87 -24.33
C GLN A 629 -8.12 23.92 -25.83
N TRP A 630 -8.32 25.07 -26.49
CA TRP A 630 -7.94 25.23 -27.90
C TRP A 630 -6.44 24.96 -28.13
N TRP A 631 -5.58 25.44 -27.23
CA TRP A 631 -4.14 25.17 -27.29
C TRP A 631 -3.82 23.69 -27.07
N LEU A 632 -4.42 23.05 -26.05
CA LEU A 632 -4.22 21.62 -25.77
C LEU A 632 -4.58 20.77 -26.99
N ASP A 633 -5.76 20.99 -27.59
CA ASP A 633 -6.22 20.22 -28.73
C ASP A 633 -5.44 20.48 -30.02
N MET A 634 -4.89 21.69 -30.21
CA MET A 634 -4.06 22.02 -31.38
C MET A 634 -2.63 21.47 -31.26
N ILE A 635 -2.07 21.47 -30.04
CA ILE A 635 -0.79 20.79 -29.77
C ILE A 635 -0.98 19.27 -29.91
N GLY A 636 -2.03 18.70 -29.32
CA GLY A 636 -2.38 17.27 -29.46
C GLY A 636 -2.53 16.83 -30.92
N LYS A 637 -3.22 17.61 -31.76
CA LYS A 637 -3.30 17.37 -33.21
C LYS A 637 -1.94 17.45 -33.92
N THR A 638 -1.05 18.33 -33.47
CA THR A 638 0.32 18.46 -34.03
C THR A 638 1.20 17.27 -33.63
N LEU A 639 0.97 16.69 -32.44
CA LEU A 639 1.69 15.52 -31.91
C LEU A 639 1.09 14.17 -32.34
N ASN A 640 0.00 14.16 -33.11
CA ASN A 640 -0.78 12.95 -33.45
C ASN A 640 -1.25 12.19 -32.19
N GLU A 641 -1.92 12.93 -31.30
CA GLU A 641 -2.55 12.39 -30.09
C GLU A 641 -3.52 11.25 -30.40
N GLY A 642 -3.47 10.19 -29.59
CA GLY A 642 -4.24 8.95 -29.75
C GLY A 642 -3.53 7.89 -30.62
N SER A 643 -2.67 8.27 -31.57
CA SER A 643 -1.95 7.31 -32.43
C SER A 643 -0.46 7.17 -32.07
N THR A 644 0.22 8.28 -31.79
CA THR A 644 1.66 8.30 -31.48
C THR A 644 1.92 8.64 -30.01
N PHE A 645 1.18 9.62 -29.49
CA PHE A 645 1.30 10.17 -28.15
C PHE A 645 -0.05 10.18 -27.44
N GLU A 646 -0.05 10.24 -26.12
CA GLU A 646 -1.26 10.40 -25.31
C GLU A 646 -1.08 11.50 -24.25
N ARG A 647 -2.13 12.31 -24.07
CA ARG A 647 -2.16 13.51 -23.20
C ARG A 647 -2.34 13.09 -21.74
N MET A 648 -1.23 12.84 -21.05
CA MET A 648 -1.22 12.27 -19.69
C MET A 648 -1.68 13.28 -18.61
N GLY A 649 -1.59 14.59 -18.86
CA GLY A 649 -2.05 15.60 -17.91
C GLY A 649 -1.86 17.04 -18.38
N SER A 650 -2.61 17.96 -17.76
CA SER A 650 -2.50 19.41 -17.98
C SER A 650 -3.02 20.20 -16.78
N ARG A 651 -2.46 21.39 -16.51
CA ARG A 651 -2.87 22.30 -15.42
C ARG A 651 -2.86 23.76 -15.90
N GLN A 652 -3.90 24.53 -15.59
CA GLN A 652 -4.01 25.94 -15.98
C GLN A 652 -4.31 26.85 -14.78
N LEU A 653 -3.42 27.81 -14.52
CA LEU A 653 -3.62 28.89 -13.55
C LEU A 653 -3.73 30.20 -14.32
N ALA A 654 -4.97 30.67 -14.53
CA ALA A 654 -5.28 31.84 -15.34
C ALA A 654 -4.55 31.83 -16.72
N GLY A 655 -3.53 32.68 -16.90
CA GLY A 655 -2.77 32.81 -18.15
C GLY A 655 -1.59 31.84 -18.30
N LEU A 656 -1.28 31.02 -17.28
CA LEU A 656 -0.26 29.96 -17.36
C LEU A 656 -0.94 28.62 -17.65
N LEU A 657 -0.42 27.86 -18.61
CA LEU A 657 -0.86 26.50 -18.95
C LEU A 657 0.35 25.58 -19.04
N ILE A 658 0.30 24.39 -18.44
CA ILE A 658 1.27 23.31 -18.69
C ILE A 658 0.52 22.05 -19.15
N ALA A 659 1.13 21.29 -20.06
CA ALA A 659 0.62 20.00 -20.50
C ALA A 659 1.74 19.04 -20.87
N MET A 660 1.46 17.74 -20.78
CA MET A 660 2.39 16.67 -21.10
C MET A 660 1.75 15.58 -21.95
N TRP A 661 2.55 15.06 -22.88
CA TRP A 661 2.22 13.95 -23.76
C TRP A 661 3.31 12.88 -23.65
N VAL A 662 2.91 11.62 -23.47
CA VAL A 662 3.83 10.47 -23.43
C VAL A 662 3.59 9.60 -24.65
N ARG A 663 4.66 9.13 -25.29
CA ARG A 663 4.58 8.25 -26.45
C ARG A 663 3.94 6.92 -26.05
N ASN A 664 3.10 6.36 -26.92
CA ASN A 664 2.33 5.13 -26.62
C ASN A 664 3.21 3.92 -26.27
N THR A 665 4.48 3.89 -26.69
CA THR A 665 5.46 2.86 -26.29
C THR A 665 6.03 3.03 -24.88
N LEU A 666 6.10 4.27 -24.35
CA LEU A 666 6.53 4.56 -22.98
C LEU A 666 5.34 4.59 -21.99
N LYS A 667 4.10 4.82 -22.47
CA LYS A 667 2.89 4.84 -21.64
C LYS A 667 2.77 3.67 -20.65
N PRO A 668 3.12 2.40 -20.98
CA PRO A 668 3.07 1.30 -20.01
C PRO A 668 4.05 1.41 -18.84
N HIS A 669 4.92 2.42 -18.79
CA HIS A 669 5.94 2.63 -17.76
C HIS A 669 5.86 4.01 -17.10
N ALA A 670 4.89 4.85 -17.50
CA ALA A 670 4.64 6.19 -16.97
C ALA A 670 3.24 6.27 -16.33
N GLY A 671 3.14 6.91 -15.17
CA GLY A 671 1.90 6.97 -14.39
C GLY A 671 1.99 7.98 -13.24
N ASP A 672 1.11 7.82 -12.24
CA ASP A 672 0.97 8.71 -11.07
C ASP A 672 1.04 10.21 -11.41
N VAL A 673 0.21 10.65 -12.36
CA VAL A 673 0.19 12.04 -12.79
C VAL A 673 -0.64 12.88 -11.82
N ASP A 674 0.03 13.87 -11.23
CA ASP A 674 -0.55 14.84 -10.30
C ASP A 674 -0.23 16.28 -10.78
N ALA A 675 -1.03 17.26 -10.33
CA ALA A 675 -0.95 18.64 -10.80
C ALA A 675 -0.90 19.63 -9.64
N ALA A 676 -0.20 20.75 -9.83
CA ALA A 676 -0.03 21.80 -8.83
C ALA A 676 -0.06 23.21 -9.43
N ALA A 677 -0.38 24.23 -8.62
CA ALA A 677 -0.37 25.63 -9.02
C ALA A 677 0.05 26.52 -7.84
N VAL A 678 0.81 27.58 -8.11
CA VAL A 678 1.31 28.53 -7.09
C VAL A 678 1.19 29.97 -7.62
N PRO A 679 0.23 30.79 -7.16
CA PRO A 679 0.05 32.18 -7.61
C PRO A 679 1.05 33.16 -6.97
N CYS A 680 1.81 33.89 -7.79
CA CYS A 680 2.78 34.92 -7.37
C CYS A 680 2.38 36.36 -7.77
N GLY A 681 1.14 36.57 -8.23
CA GLY A 681 0.62 37.89 -8.58
C GLY A 681 0.42 38.81 -7.37
N PHE A 682 -0.51 39.76 -7.50
CA PHE A 682 -0.83 40.67 -6.40
C PHE A 682 -1.24 39.86 -5.14
N GLY A 683 -0.66 40.21 -3.99
CA GLY A 683 -0.91 39.54 -2.71
C GLY A 683 -0.55 38.05 -2.61
N ARG A 684 0.19 37.46 -3.58
CA ARG A 684 0.35 35.99 -3.73
C ARG A 684 -1.01 35.26 -3.88
N THR A 685 -2.04 35.91 -4.44
CA THR A 685 -3.37 35.32 -4.64
C THR A 685 -3.88 35.39 -6.08
N ILE A 686 -3.34 36.30 -6.92
CA ILE A 686 -3.72 36.39 -8.34
C ILE A 686 -2.80 35.51 -9.20
N GLY A 687 -3.38 34.65 -10.04
CA GLY A 687 -2.66 33.73 -10.93
C GLY A 687 -2.05 34.34 -12.20
N ASN A 688 -1.93 35.67 -12.31
CA ASN A 688 -1.36 36.33 -13.50
C ASN A 688 0.19 36.27 -13.57
N LYS A 689 0.80 35.76 -12.49
CA LYS A 689 2.21 35.44 -12.29
C LYS A 689 2.28 34.23 -11.34
N GLY A 690 3.38 33.50 -11.36
CA GLY A 690 3.62 32.31 -10.54
C GLY A 690 3.96 31.09 -11.36
N ALA A 691 3.46 29.92 -10.98
CA ALA A 691 3.75 28.66 -11.66
C ALA A 691 2.58 27.68 -11.71
N VAL A 692 2.62 26.78 -12.69
CA VAL A 692 1.84 25.53 -12.76
C VAL A 692 2.78 24.36 -12.98
N GLY A 693 2.58 23.30 -12.20
CA GLY A 693 3.40 22.10 -12.20
C GLY A 693 2.62 20.86 -12.59
N LEU A 694 3.34 19.90 -13.16
CA LEU A 694 2.89 18.52 -13.31
C LEU A 694 3.97 17.58 -12.77
N ARG A 695 3.55 16.61 -11.97
CA ARG A 695 4.36 15.51 -11.44
C ARG A 695 3.93 14.24 -12.16
N MET A 696 4.89 13.35 -12.47
CA MET A 696 4.64 11.98 -12.90
C MET A 696 5.67 11.02 -12.30
N ARG A 697 5.40 9.72 -12.41
CA ARG A 697 6.35 8.64 -12.13
C ARG A 697 6.67 7.87 -13.41
N VAL A 698 7.95 7.69 -13.75
CA VAL A 698 8.41 6.89 -14.90
C VAL A 698 9.45 5.89 -14.42
N TYR A 699 9.25 4.58 -14.65
CA TYR A 699 10.11 3.50 -14.14
C TYR A 699 10.40 3.60 -12.62
N ASP A 700 9.40 3.99 -11.82
CA ASP A 700 9.50 4.31 -10.38
C ASP A 700 10.47 5.46 -10.02
N ARG A 701 10.72 6.40 -10.95
CA ARG A 701 11.40 7.68 -10.68
C ARG A 701 10.43 8.85 -10.81
N ILE A 702 10.51 9.79 -9.86
CA ILE A 702 9.63 10.95 -9.78
C ILE A 702 10.19 12.07 -10.67
N MET A 703 9.37 12.53 -11.60
CA MET A 703 9.73 13.60 -12.54
C MET A 703 8.72 14.75 -12.42
N CYS A 704 9.22 15.95 -12.14
CA CYS A 704 8.41 17.15 -11.99
C CYS A 704 8.75 18.17 -13.08
N PHE A 705 7.72 18.76 -13.68
CA PHE A 705 7.82 19.77 -14.72
C PHE A 705 7.08 21.02 -14.27
N VAL A 706 7.75 22.17 -14.26
CA VAL A 706 7.22 23.41 -13.67
C VAL A 706 7.28 24.54 -14.70
N ASN A 707 6.11 24.98 -15.17
CA ASN A 707 5.97 26.14 -16.04
C ASN A 707 5.78 27.41 -15.18
N CYS A 708 6.66 28.41 -15.32
CA CYS A 708 6.57 29.67 -14.58
C CYS A 708 6.33 30.90 -15.47
N HIS A 709 5.76 31.93 -14.84
CA HIS A 709 5.75 33.30 -15.34
C HIS A 709 6.06 34.24 -14.16
N PHE A 710 7.31 34.70 -14.05
CA PHE A 710 7.78 35.51 -12.92
C PHE A 710 7.66 37.03 -13.17
N ALA A 711 7.87 37.83 -12.11
CA ALA A 711 7.78 39.27 -12.13
C ALA A 711 8.54 39.92 -13.30
N ALA A 712 7.79 40.63 -14.15
CA ALA A 712 8.31 41.39 -15.28
C ALA A 712 9.01 42.69 -14.83
N HIS A 713 9.54 43.43 -15.81
CA HIS A 713 10.39 44.63 -15.66
C HIS A 713 11.85 44.33 -15.28
N ALA A 714 12.80 45.18 -15.70
CA ALA A 714 14.23 44.88 -15.57
C ALA A 714 14.70 44.99 -14.11
N GLU A 715 14.21 46.02 -13.43
CA GLU A 715 14.46 46.39 -12.04
C GLU A 715 13.96 45.35 -11.00
N ALA A 716 13.06 44.45 -11.39
CA ALA A 716 12.36 43.54 -10.47
C ALA A 716 13.12 42.23 -10.14
N VAL A 717 14.46 42.24 -10.16
CA VAL A 717 15.31 41.03 -9.97
C VAL A 717 14.99 40.30 -8.66
N ALA A 718 15.08 41.00 -7.52
CA ALA A 718 14.80 40.41 -6.21
C ALA A 718 13.39 39.79 -6.13
N ARG A 719 12.39 40.36 -6.84
CA ARG A 719 11.05 39.80 -6.87
C ARG A 719 10.96 38.51 -7.70
N ARG A 720 11.78 38.34 -8.75
CA ARG A 720 11.89 37.05 -9.46
C ARG A 720 12.54 35.98 -8.58
N ASN A 721 13.45 36.38 -7.69
CA ASN A 721 14.01 35.49 -6.66
C ASN A 721 12.93 35.08 -5.64
N ASP A 722 12.13 36.05 -5.14
CA ASP A 722 11.00 35.83 -4.21
C ASP A 722 9.84 35.01 -4.82
N ASP A 723 9.66 35.09 -6.15
CA ASP A 723 8.73 34.25 -6.91
C ASP A 723 9.28 32.81 -7.02
N PHE A 724 10.58 32.64 -7.30
CA PHE A 724 11.23 31.32 -7.38
C PHE A 724 11.23 30.56 -6.05
N ASP A 725 11.71 31.15 -4.95
CA ASP A 725 11.77 30.46 -3.64
C ASP A 725 10.37 30.07 -3.17
N HIS A 726 9.37 30.93 -3.36
CA HIS A 726 7.99 30.62 -3.05
C HIS A 726 7.43 29.47 -3.89
N VAL A 727 7.66 29.45 -5.20
CA VAL A 727 7.26 28.32 -6.07
C VAL A 727 7.96 27.03 -5.64
N TYR A 728 9.28 27.08 -5.38
CA TYR A 728 10.05 25.91 -4.98
C TYR A 728 9.57 25.31 -3.65
N ARG A 729 9.27 26.16 -2.66
CA ARG A 729 8.82 25.75 -1.32
C ARG A 729 7.35 25.38 -1.20
N SER A 730 6.48 25.93 -2.05
CA SER A 730 5.01 25.84 -1.87
C SER A 730 4.31 24.92 -2.88
N MET A 731 5.01 24.47 -3.92
CA MET A 731 4.42 23.57 -4.92
C MET A 731 4.18 22.17 -4.33
N THR A 732 2.91 21.80 -4.22
CA THR A 732 2.42 20.54 -3.62
C THR A 732 1.47 19.85 -4.60
N PHE A 733 1.72 18.57 -4.89
CA PHE A 733 1.05 17.80 -5.95
C PHE A 733 -0.08 16.91 -5.41
N THR A 734 -1.11 17.54 -4.82
CA THR A 734 -2.25 16.83 -4.23
C THR A 734 -3.21 16.30 -5.30
N ARG A 735 -3.48 14.99 -5.30
CA ARG A 735 -4.38 14.35 -6.27
C ARG A 735 -5.84 14.80 -6.13
N ALA A 736 -6.36 15.49 -7.14
CA ALA A 736 -7.75 15.93 -7.22
C ALA A 736 -8.74 14.77 -7.53
N SER A 737 -8.97 13.88 -6.57
CA SER A 737 -9.92 12.77 -6.71
C SER A 737 -10.75 12.49 -5.45
N THR A 738 -11.97 13.03 -5.43
CA THR A 738 -13.16 12.50 -4.74
C THR A 738 -13.04 12.09 -3.26
N PHE A 739 -12.31 12.87 -2.44
CA PHE A 739 -12.66 12.99 -1.03
C PHE A 739 -13.54 14.22 -0.84
N SER A 740 -14.85 13.99 -0.71
CA SER A 740 -15.76 15.03 -0.25
C SER A 740 -15.60 15.20 1.26
N ASN A 741 -14.80 16.19 1.67
CA ASN A 741 -14.97 16.85 2.95
C ASN A 741 -14.44 18.28 2.90
N VAL A 742 -15.23 19.20 3.47
CA VAL A 742 -14.96 20.63 3.53
C VAL A 742 -14.03 20.92 4.72
N VAL A 743 -12.77 21.32 4.46
CA VAL A 743 -12.07 22.40 5.20
C VAL A 743 -10.95 22.97 4.32
N THR A 744 -11.06 24.24 3.92
CA THR A 744 -10.03 25.31 4.03
C THR A 744 -10.61 26.63 3.51
N VAL A 745 -11.60 27.17 4.23
CA VAL A 745 -12.07 28.55 4.04
C VAL A 745 -12.00 29.25 5.40
N GLY A 746 -11.11 30.24 5.53
CA GLY A 746 -10.99 31.04 6.76
C GLY A 746 -9.67 30.94 7.54
N ALA A 747 -8.52 30.91 6.86
CA ALA A 747 -7.20 31.01 7.51
C ALA A 747 -6.24 31.96 6.76
N SER A 748 -6.65 33.21 6.55
CA SER A 748 -5.71 34.25 6.12
C SER A 748 -4.99 34.85 7.33
N SER A 749 -3.66 34.93 7.25
CA SER A 749 -2.82 35.87 8.01
C SER A 749 -2.81 35.73 9.54
N ALA A 750 -2.22 34.65 10.07
CA ALA A 750 -1.64 34.67 11.43
C ALA A 750 -0.52 33.62 11.61
N VAL A 751 0.75 34.03 11.52
CA VAL A 751 1.84 33.31 12.19
C VAL A 751 1.85 33.75 13.65
N GLN A 752 1.30 32.93 14.55
CA GLN A 752 1.42 33.13 15.99
C GLN A 752 2.18 31.98 16.65
N VAL A 753 3.37 32.31 17.16
CA VAL A 753 4.23 31.39 17.91
C VAL A 753 3.61 31.14 19.29
N LEU A 754 3.02 29.97 19.49
CA LEU A 754 2.45 29.56 20.78
C LEU A 754 3.53 28.86 21.62
N ARG A 755 4.06 29.59 22.60
CA ARG A 755 5.24 29.22 23.40
C ARG A 755 4.90 28.27 24.55
N GLY A 756 4.85 26.97 24.27
CA GLY A 756 4.90 25.92 25.30
C GLY A 756 6.29 25.82 25.95
N THR A 757 6.35 25.54 27.25
CA THR A 757 7.62 25.45 28.02
C THR A 757 7.88 24.07 28.59
N ASN A 758 9.12 23.59 28.43
CA ASN A 758 9.69 22.34 28.95
C ASN A 758 9.17 21.06 28.25
N GLY A 759 10.03 20.20 27.68
CA GLY A 759 11.47 20.34 27.50
C GLY A 759 12.14 19.14 26.82
N ALA A 760 13.30 19.39 26.20
CA ALA A 760 14.19 18.43 25.51
C ALA A 760 13.65 17.74 24.22
N PHE A 761 14.54 17.61 23.24
CA PHE A 761 14.39 16.85 21.98
C PHE A 761 13.13 17.07 21.13
N SER A 762 13.07 18.24 20.48
CA SER A 762 12.52 18.32 19.13
C SER A 762 13.46 19.15 18.25
N GLN A 763 14.03 18.55 17.21
CA GLN A 763 14.57 19.30 16.10
C GLN A 763 13.39 19.71 15.21
N SER A 764 13.15 21.02 15.09
CA SER A 764 12.17 21.55 14.14
C SER A 764 12.68 21.39 12.71
N ALA A 765 12.49 20.20 12.13
CA ALA A 765 12.79 19.97 10.73
C ALA A 765 11.90 20.88 9.87
N GLU A 766 12.52 21.64 8.95
CA GLU A 766 11.77 22.21 7.83
C GLU A 766 11.12 21.05 7.06
N VAL A 767 9.83 21.16 6.76
CA VAL A 767 9.15 20.20 5.88
C VAL A 767 9.77 20.33 4.49
N MET A 768 10.39 19.24 4.01
CA MET A 768 11.04 19.22 2.70
C MET A 768 10.00 19.43 1.59
N PRO A 769 10.19 20.39 0.66
CA PRO A 769 9.26 20.61 -0.45
C PRO A 769 9.23 19.42 -1.41
N GLU A 770 8.09 19.10 -2.03
CA GLU A 770 7.98 17.93 -2.92
C GLU A 770 8.91 18.01 -4.16
N LEU A 771 9.38 19.20 -4.52
CA LEU A 771 10.37 19.42 -5.58
C LEU A 771 11.83 19.09 -5.17
N SER A 772 12.14 18.92 -3.88
CA SER A 772 13.43 18.38 -3.44
C SER A 772 13.47 16.85 -3.64
N GLU A 773 12.38 16.16 -3.32
CA GLU A 773 12.27 14.69 -3.39
C GLU A 773 12.18 14.09 -4.79
N ALA A 774 12.05 14.91 -5.85
CA ALA A 774 12.02 14.42 -7.23
C ALA A 774 13.41 13.96 -7.73
N ASP A 775 13.46 12.92 -8.56
CA ASP A 775 14.70 12.43 -9.18
C ASP A 775 15.10 13.28 -10.41
N LEU A 776 14.11 13.90 -11.06
CA LEU A 776 14.26 14.89 -12.12
C LEU A 776 13.28 16.06 -11.90
N VAL A 777 13.76 17.29 -12.00
CA VAL A 777 12.94 18.51 -12.07
C VAL A 777 13.35 19.31 -13.29
N ILE A 778 12.38 19.70 -14.13
CA ILE A 778 12.59 20.63 -15.25
C ILE A 778 11.73 21.88 -15.01
N PHE A 779 12.40 23.01 -14.82
CA PHE A 779 11.79 24.34 -14.81
C PHE A 779 11.83 24.92 -16.22
N LEU A 780 10.69 25.42 -16.71
CA LEU A 780 10.58 26.12 -17.98
C LEU A 780 9.65 27.32 -17.83
N GLY A 781 9.76 28.33 -18.68
CA GLY A 781 8.82 29.45 -18.63
C GLY A 781 9.36 30.78 -19.10
N ASP A 782 8.53 31.81 -18.93
CA ASP A 782 8.95 33.21 -18.99
C ASP A 782 9.40 33.66 -17.60
N PHE A 783 10.68 33.46 -17.33
CA PHE A 783 11.30 33.86 -16.06
C PHE A 783 11.58 35.37 -16.00
N ASN A 784 11.33 36.12 -17.09
CA ASN A 784 11.39 37.58 -17.17
C ASN A 784 12.73 38.27 -16.79
N TYR A 785 13.81 37.53 -16.52
CA TYR A 785 15.15 38.08 -16.33
C TYR A 785 15.64 38.79 -17.61
N ARG A 786 16.38 39.89 -17.43
CA ARG A 786 16.79 40.80 -18.51
C ARG A 786 18.31 40.87 -18.64
N LEU A 787 18.76 41.59 -19.65
CA LEU A 787 20.14 42.06 -19.71
C LEU A 787 20.27 43.34 -18.87
N ASP A 788 21.31 43.42 -18.05
CA ASP A 788 21.64 44.59 -17.22
C ASP A 788 22.89 45.32 -17.72
N GLY A 789 23.02 46.61 -17.38
CA GLY A 789 24.22 47.41 -17.69
C GLY A 789 24.57 47.50 -19.18
N ILE A 790 23.56 47.50 -20.06
CA ILE A 790 23.70 47.62 -21.53
C ILE A 790 22.53 48.43 -22.11
N THR A 791 22.77 49.23 -23.15
CA THR A 791 21.71 49.98 -23.86
C THR A 791 21.00 49.14 -24.93
N TYR A 792 19.86 49.62 -25.42
CA TYR A 792 19.11 48.97 -26.50
C TYR A 792 19.96 48.82 -27.77
N ASP A 793 20.64 49.89 -28.18
CA ASP A 793 21.37 49.92 -29.46
C ASP A 793 22.64 49.02 -29.40
N GLU A 794 23.39 49.02 -28.28
CA GLU A 794 24.50 48.06 -28.05
C GLU A 794 24.03 46.59 -28.05
N ALA A 795 22.91 46.30 -27.38
CA ALA A 795 22.34 44.96 -27.36
C ALA A 795 21.89 44.51 -28.77
N ARG A 796 21.42 45.44 -29.60
CA ARG A 796 21.05 45.17 -31.00
C ARG A 796 22.29 44.90 -31.86
N ASP A 797 23.36 45.66 -31.67
CA ASP A 797 24.64 45.44 -32.35
C ASP A 797 25.24 44.07 -32.04
N PHE A 798 25.36 43.67 -30.77
CA PHE A 798 25.87 42.34 -30.41
C PHE A 798 24.97 41.21 -30.92
N VAL A 799 23.64 41.37 -30.94
CA VAL A 799 22.73 40.40 -31.56
C VAL A 799 22.95 40.30 -33.07
N SER A 800 23.18 41.41 -33.77
CA SER A 800 23.46 41.41 -35.21
C SER A 800 24.77 40.70 -35.55
N GLN A 801 25.79 40.89 -34.71
CA GLN A 801 27.12 40.27 -34.83
C GLN A 801 27.16 38.82 -34.31
N ARG A 802 26.04 38.32 -33.74
CA ARG A 802 25.93 37.02 -33.04
C ARG A 802 26.89 36.86 -31.86
N CYS A 803 27.32 37.97 -31.27
CA CYS A 803 28.18 38.04 -30.08
C CYS A 803 27.41 37.73 -28.79
N PHE A 804 26.72 36.58 -28.76
CA PHE A 804 25.88 36.17 -27.63
C PHE A 804 26.69 35.99 -26.34
N ASP A 805 28.00 35.73 -26.43
CA ASP A 805 28.87 35.51 -25.28
C ASP A 805 28.92 36.73 -24.35
N TRP A 806 29.21 37.92 -24.90
CA TRP A 806 29.16 39.20 -24.17
C TRP A 806 27.77 39.53 -23.61
N LEU A 807 26.70 39.15 -24.33
CA LEU A 807 25.33 39.34 -23.85
C LEU A 807 25.01 38.42 -22.67
N ARG A 808 25.57 37.20 -22.60
CA ARG A 808 25.38 36.29 -21.46
C ARG A 808 26.12 36.70 -20.20
N GLU A 809 27.15 37.56 -20.30
CA GLU A 809 27.76 38.23 -19.14
C GLU A 809 26.85 39.32 -18.53
N LYS A 810 25.82 39.75 -19.28
CA LYS A 810 24.82 40.74 -18.83
C LYS A 810 23.49 40.12 -18.40
N ASP A 811 23.33 38.80 -18.55
CA ASP A 811 22.09 38.08 -18.24
C ASP A 811 21.88 37.95 -16.73
N GLN A 812 20.87 38.65 -16.20
CA GLN A 812 20.57 38.67 -14.76
C GLN A 812 20.38 37.27 -14.16
N LEU A 813 19.80 36.32 -14.90
CA LEU A 813 19.58 34.96 -14.40
C LEU A 813 20.91 34.25 -14.07
N ARG A 814 21.91 34.39 -14.94
CA ARG A 814 23.25 33.82 -14.71
C ARG A 814 23.93 34.39 -13.48
N VAL A 815 23.84 35.71 -13.27
CA VAL A 815 24.41 36.38 -12.08
C VAL A 815 23.76 35.87 -10.79
N GLU A 816 22.43 35.81 -10.74
CA GLU A 816 21.70 35.34 -9.55
C GLU A 816 21.90 33.84 -9.28
N MET A 817 22.08 33.02 -10.33
CA MET A 817 22.44 31.60 -10.20
C MET A 817 23.89 31.38 -9.74
N GLU A 818 24.85 32.19 -10.21
CA GLU A 818 26.26 32.09 -9.82
C GLU A 818 26.47 32.52 -8.36
N ALA A 819 25.73 33.55 -7.92
CA ALA A 819 25.60 33.94 -6.52
C ALA A 819 24.96 32.84 -5.65
N GLY A 820 24.08 32.02 -6.23
CA GLY A 820 23.32 30.98 -5.53
C GLY A 820 22.03 31.52 -4.89
N ASN A 821 21.47 32.61 -5.42
CA ASN A 821 20.22 33.22 -4.96
C ASN A 821 18.99 32.49 -5.52
N VAL A 822 19.09 31.88 -6.70
CA VAL A 822 18.00 31.16 -7.39
C VAL A 822 18.51 29.89 -8.10
N PHE A 823 17.60 28.96 -8.36
CA PHE A 823 17.85 27.72 -9.12
C PHE A 823 19.10 26.95 -8.67
N GLN A 824 19.31 26.86 -7.36
CA GLN A 824 20.49 26.30 -6.72
C GLN A 824 20.72 24.85 -7.15
N GLY A 825 21.89 24.55 -7.73
CA GLY A 825 22.24 23.24 -8.27
C GLY A 825 21.59 22.87 -9.61
N MET A 826 20.69 23.70 -10.14
CA MET A 826 20.09 23.44 -11.46
C MET A 826 21.04 23.85 -12.59
N ARG A 827 20.83 23.26 -13.76
CA ARG A 827 21.68 23.39 -14.93
C ARG A 827 20.93 23.97 -16.11
N GLU A 828 21.63 24.77 -16.91
CA GLU A 828 21.17 25.37 -18.16
C GLU A 828 22.18 25.06 -19.28
N ALA A 829 21.74 24.55 -20.43
CA ALA A 829 22.62 24.44 -21.60
C ALA A 829 23.03 25.82 -22.11
N VAL A 830 24.28 25.99 -22.55
CA VAL A 830 24.79 27.29 -23.00
C VAL A 830 23.96 27.83 -24.17
N VAL A 831 23.29 28.96 -23.92
CA VAL A 831 22.42 29.65 -24.88
C VAL A 831 23.23 30.13 -26.10
N LYS A 832 22.89 29.58 -27.27
CA LYS A 832 23.52 29.89 -28.58
C LYS A 832 22.56 30.52 -29.59
N PHE A 833 21.35 30.88 -29.15
CA PHE A 833 20.31 31.52 -29.96
C PHE A 833 20.08 32.98 -29.53
N PRO A 834 19.55 33.85 -30.41
CA PRO A 834 19.28 35.25 -30.10
C PRO A 834 18.31 35.44 -28.91
N PRO A 835 18.33 36.60 -28.23
CA PRO A 835 17.34 36.96 -27.21
C PRO A 835 15.91 36.80 -27.73
N THR A 836 15.04 36.14 -26.96
CA THR A 836 13.69 35.71 -27.38
C THR A 836 12.63 36.81 -27.29
N TYR A 837 12.93 37.86 -26.53
CA TYR A 837 12.11 39.05 -26.29
C TYR A 837 12.92 40.32 -26.66
N LYS A 838 12.32 41.45 -27.05
CA LYS A 838 10.92 41.67 -27.45
C LYS A 838 10.85 41.86 -28.96
N PHE A 839 9.91 41.18 -29.61
CA PHE A 839 9.65 41.29 -31.04
C PHE A 839 8.40 42.13 -31.36
N GLU A 840 8.32 42.58 -32.60
CA GLU A 840 7.05 42.99 -33.22
C GLU A 840 6.37 41.78 -33.87
N ARG A 841 5.04 41.69 -33.72
CA ARG A 841 4.27 40.52 -34.19
C ARG A 841 4.22 40.49 -35.72
N HIS A 842 4.25 39.28 -36.27
CA HIS A 842 4.28 38.97 -37.69
C HIS A 842 5.51 39.52 -38.48
N GLN A 843 6.52 40.07 -37.80
CA GLN A 843 7.81 40.43 -38.41
C GLN A 843 8.82 39.30 -38.27
N ALA A 844 9.42 38.90 -39.39
CA ALA A 844 10.40 37.82 -39.46
C ALA A 844 11.85 38.30 -39.29
N GLY A 845 12.69 37.45 -38.72
CA GLY A 845 14.14 37.67 -38.59
C GLY A 845 14.56 38.72 -37.56
N LEU A 846 15.86 38.98 -37.50
CA LEU A 846 16.48 39.82 -36.45
C LEU A 846 16.26 41.33 -36.62
N ALA A 847 15.52 41.76 -37.65
CA ALA A 847 15.09 43.14 -37.82
C ALA A 847 13.93 43.48 -36.86
N GLY A 848 12.96 42.58 -36.71
CA GLY A 848 11.70 42.82 -35.99
C GLY A 848 11.78 42.79 -34.46
N TYR A 849 12.87 43.25 -33.84
CA TYR A 849 12.87 43.58 -32.40
C TYR A 849 12.22 44.95 -32.18
N ASP A 850 11.57 45.13 -31.02
CA ASP A 850 10.78 46.31 -30.64
C ASP A 850 11.38 47.66 -31.09
N SER A 851 10.85 48.22 -32.17
CA SER A 851 11.21 49.54 -32.71
C SER A 851 10.31 50.67 -32.20
N SER A 852 9.35 50.35 -31.33
CA SER A 852 8.46 51.34 -30.72
C SER A 852 9.21 52.32 -29.83
N GLU A 853 8.54 53.42 -29.46
CA GLU A 853 9.06 54.46 -28.55
C GLU A 853 9.58 53.90 -27.21
N LYS A 854 9.18 52.68 -26.82
CA LYS A 854 9.59 52.02 -25.58
C LYS A 854 10.91 51.27 -25.67
N LYS A 855 11.48 51.07 -26.89
CA LYS A 855 12.77 50.43 -27.20
C LYS A 855 13.16 49.36 -26.16
N ARG A 856 12.36 48.30 -25.99
CA ARG A 856 12.66 47.29 -24.96
C ARG A 856 13.92 46.52 -25.33
N ILE A 857 14.94 46.64 -24.46
CA ILE A 857 16.24 45.95 -24.60
C ILE A 857 15.99 44.45 -24.83
N PRO A 858 16.60 43.83 -25.86
CA PRO A 858 16.50 42.40 -26.10
C PRO A 858 16.90 41.56 -24.87
N ALA A 859 16.14 40.52 -24.54
CA ALA A 859 16.38 39.66 -23.38
C ALA A 859 16.04 38.19 -23.63
N TRP A 860 16.73 37.28 -22.92
CA TRP A 860 16.38 35.86 -22.82
C TRP A 860 15.42 35.65 -21.65
N CYS A 861 14.17 36.08 -21.85
CA CYS A 861 13.08 35.90 -20.90
C CYS A 861 12.64 34.42 -20.79
N ASP A 862 12.61 33.73 -21.94
CA ASP A 862 12.09 32.38 -22.12
C ASP A 862 13.21 31.34 -21.92
N ARG A 863 13.14 30.54 -20.84
CA ARG A 863 14.25 29.69 -20.37
C ARG A 863 13.82 28.27 -20.04
N ILE A 864 14.78 27.34 -20.03
CA ILE A 864 14.57 25.93 -19.64
C ILE A 864 15.80 25.47 -18.84
N LEU A 865 15.58 25.10 -17.57
CA LEU A 865 16.58 24.64 -16.60
C LEU A 865 16.18 23.31 -15.99
N TYR A 866 17.14 22.55 -15.46
CA TYR A 866 16.84 21.24 -14.87
C TYR A 866 17.78 20.81 -13.74
N ARG A 867 17.29 19.91 -12.88
CA ARG A 867 18.05 19.16 -11.87
C ARG A 867 17.74 17.68 -12.05
N ASP A 868 18.76 16.82 -12.13
CA ASP A 868 18.62 15.36 -12.10
C ASP A 868 19.09 14.80 -10.75
N SER A 869 19.52 13.53 -10.70
CA SER A 869 20.06 12.89 -9.50
C SER A 869 21.58 13.08 -9.31
N ARG A 870 22.28 13.80 -10.20
CA ARG A 870 23.75 13.94 -10.15
C ARG A 870 24.19 15.01 -9.17
N SER A 871 24.96 14.61 -8.15
CA SER A 871 25.65 15.52 -7.23
C SER A 871 26.93 16.12 -7.80
N ALA A 872 27.57 15.45 -8.76
CA ALA A 872 28.72 15.92 -9.53
C ALA A 872 28.53 15.66 -11.03
N LEU A 873 29.20 16.44 -11.88
CA LEU A 873 29.07 16.33 -13.34
C LEU A 873 29.44 14.94 -13.88
N GLU A 874 30.40 14.27 -13.23
CA GLU A 874 30.98 12.97 -13.61
C GLU A 874 30.18 11.76 -13.10
N SER A 875 29.08 11.96 -12.35
CA SER A 875 28.30 10.86 -11.76
C SER A 875 27.58 10.01 -12.82
N GLU A 876 27.95 8.72 -12.91
CA GLU A 876 27.28 7.71 -13.75
C GLU A 876 25.86 7.36 -13.25
N CYS A 877 25.00 6.88 -14.17
CA CYS A 877 23.66 6.40 -13.82
C CYS A 877 23.72 5.04 -13.10
N SER A 878 23.12 4.98 -11.90
CA SER A 878 23.18 3.85 -10.94
C SER A 878 21.98 3.90 -9.99
N LEU A 879 21.72 2.90 -9.16
CA LEU A 879 20.58 3.00 -8.21
C LEU A 879 20.82 4.02 -7.07
N GLU A 880 22.05 4.50 -6.91
CA GLU A 880 22.41 5.65 -6.05
C GLU A 880 22.25 7.00 -6.77
N CYS A 881 22.39 7.03 -8.10
CA CYS A 881 22.17 8.21 -8.95
C CYS A 881 21.16 7.88 -10.08
N PRO A 882 19.86 7.71 -9.75
CA PRO A 882 18.93 6.95 -10.58
C PRO A 882 18.36 7.68 -11.79
N VAL A 883 18.52 8.99 -11.91
CA VAL A 883 18.26 9.72 -13.17
C VAL A 883 19.45 10.59 -13.49
N VAL A 884 20.02 10.37 -14.67
CA VAL A 884 21.07 11.18 -15.28
C VAL A 884 20.49 11.79 -16.55
N SER A 885 20.57 13.12 -16.69
CA SER A 885 20.03 13.84 -17.83
C SER A 885 21.06 14.80 -18.41
N SER A 886 21.09 14.93 -19.74
CA SER A 886 21.97 15.84 -20.48
C SER A 886 21.24 16.49 -21.65
N VAL A 887 21.52 17.76 -21.95
CA VAL A 887 20.89 18.46 -23.09
C VAL A 887 21.58 18.12 -24.41
N VAL A 888 20.82 17.69 -25.43
CA VAL A 888 21.32 17.42 -26.79
C VAL A 888 20.91 18.47 -27.83
N ARG A 889 19.84 19.26 -27.59
CA ARG A 889 19.47 20.44 -28.39
C ARG A 889 18.87 21.51 -27.48
N TYR A 890 19.21 22.79 -27.69
CA TYR A 890 18.56 23.91 -27.01
C TYR A 890 18.46 25.10 -27.99
N GLU A 891 17.22 25.45 -28.35
CA GLU A 891 16.92 26.24 -29.56
C GLU A 891 15.75 27.20 -29.33
N ALA A 892 15.79 28.38 -29.94
CA ALA A 892 14.63 29.25 -30.14
C ALA A 892 14.17 29.22 -31.60
N CYS A 893 12.87 29.05 -31.83
CA CYS A 893 12.28 28.96 -33.16
C CYS A 893 12.03 30.37 -33.73
N MET A 894 13.10 31.02 -34.20
CA MET A 894 13.11 32.44 -34.59
C MET A 894 12.13 32.79 -35.74
N ASP A 895 11.76 31.80 -36.56
CA ASP A 895 10.84 31.96 -37.69
C ASP A 895 9.37 32.03 -37.27
N VAL A 896 9.06 31.75 -36.00
CA VAL A 896 7.70 31.85 -35.44
C VAL A 896 7.41 33.29 -35.02
N THR A 897 6.31 33.87 -35.53
CA THR A 897 6.07 35.32 -35.42
C THR A 897 4.73 35.72 -34.80
N ASP A 898 3.92 34.78 -34.32
CA ASP A 898 2.58 35.03 -33.73
C ASP A 898 2.62 35.80 -32.40
N SER A 899 3.79 35.89 -31.75
CA SER A 899 4.00 36.56 -30.47
C SER A 899 5.22 37.48 -30.50
N ASP A 900 5.23 38.45 -29.59
CA ASP A 900 6.40 39.28 -29.28
C ASP A 900 7.49 38.54 -28.46
N HIS A 901 7.23 37.28 -28.09
CA HIS A 901 8.23 36.30 -27.68
C HIS A 901 8.40 35.19 -28.73
N LYS A 902 9.62 34.63 -28.81
CA LYS A 902 9.93 33.47 -29.66
C LYS A 902 9.86 32.16 -28.85
N PRO A 903 9.17 31.10 -29.35
CA PRO A 903 9.09 29.83 -28.66
C PRO A 903 10.47 29.17 -28.53
N VAL A 904 10.72 28.56 -27.37
CA VAL A 904 11.97 27.87 -27.04
C VAL A 904 11.71 26.38 -26.88
N ARG A 905 12.67 25.54 -27.26
CA ARG A 905 12.66 24.09 -27.04
C ARG A 905 14.00 23.55 -26.57
N CYS A 906 13.97 22.57 -25.68
CA CYS A 906 15.10 21.82 -25.17
C CYS A 906 14.83 20.32 -25.34
N MET A 907 15.78 19.59 -25.92
CA MET A 907 15.75 18.13 -25.99
C MET A 907 16.76 17.55 -25.02
N PHE A 908 16.28 16.79 -24.04
CA PHE A 908 17.10 16.04 -23.08
C PHE A 908 17.26 14.59 -23.54
N ASN A 909 18.47 14.05 -23.38
CA ASN A 909 18.70 12.61 -23.25
C ASN A 909 18.68 12.27 -21.75
N VAL A 910 17.94 11.23 -21.36
CA VAL A 910 17.67 10.86 -19.97
C VAL A 910 17.91 9.36 -19.78
N ASP A 911 18.88 9.02 -18.95
CA ASP A 911 19.22 7.65 -18.57
C ASP A 911 18.70 7.36 -17.16
N ILE A 912 17.94 6.28 -17.01
CA ILE A 912 17.16 5.97 -15.81
C ILE A 912 17.58 4.60 -15.25
N ALA A 913 18.19 4.57 -14.06
CA ALA A 913 18.48 3.33 -13.37
C ALA A 913 17.27 2.86 -12.55
N ARG A 914 16.76 1.67 -12.90
CA ARG A 914 15.64 1.00 -12.24
C ARG A 914 16.03 -0.39 -11.75
N VAL A 915 15.24 -0.88 -10.81
CA VAL A 915 15.32 -2.26 -10.32
C VAL A 915 14.56 -3.18 -11.27
N ASP A 916 15.12 -4.37 -11.49
CA ASP A 916 14.42 -5.55 -11.98
C ASP A 916 13.95 -6.34 -10.75
N GLU A 917 12.71 -6.07 -10.31
CA GLU A 917 12.19 -6.62 -9.05
C GLU A 917 12.03 -8.15 -9.10
N SER A 918 11.90 -8.73 -10.31
CA SER A 918 11.91 -10.18 -10.49
C SER A 918 13.30 -10.78 -10.20
N ALA A 919 14.36 -10.19 -10.77
CA ALA A 919 15.74 -10.60 -10.49
C ALA A 919 16.14 -10.33 -9.04
N ARG A 920 15.82 -9.15 -8.50
CA ARG A 920 16.10 -8.78 -7.10
C ARG A 920 15.43 -9.74 -6.10
N ARG A 921 14.20 -10.18 -6.39
CA ARG A 921 13.44 -11.13 -5.58
C ARG A 921 14.03 -12.55 -5.61
N GLN A 922 14.55 -12.99 -6.76
CA GLN A 922 15.30 -14.25 -6.86
C GLN A 922 16.60 -14.18 -6.03
N GLU A 923 17.38 -13.12 -6.18
CA GLU A 923 18.61 -12.92 -5.39
C GLU A 923 18.35 -12.81 -3.87
N PHE A 924 17.21 -12.24 -3.46
CA PHE A 924 16.73 -12.26 -2.07
C PHE A 924 16.48 -13.70 -1.58
N GLY A 925 15.75 -14.49 -2.38
CA GLY A 925 15.49 -15.90 -2.11
C GLY A 925 16.79 -16.73 -2.00
N GLU A 926 17.73 -16.53 -2.93
CA GLU A 926 19.06 -17.16 -2.86
C GLU A 926 19.79 -16.83 -1.54
N VAL A 927 19.82 -15.55 -1.13
CA VAL A 927 20.52 -15.16 0.11
C VAL A 927 19.86 -15.80 1.34
N VAL A 928 18.53 -15.82 1.43
CA VAL A 928 17.81 -16.50 2.53
C VAL A 928 18.08 -18.02 2.52
N ALA A 929 18.06 -18.65 1.35
CA ALA A 929 18.21 -20.09 1.19
C ALA A 929 19.67 -20.60 1.28
N GLN A 930 20.67 -19.74 1.09
CA GLN A 930 22.08 -20.14 1.00
C GLN A 930 22.98 -19.55 2.10
N ASN A 931 22.70 -18.34 2.61
CA ASN A 931 23.60 -17.67 3.55
C ASN A 931 23.55 -18.30 4.96
N GLU A 932 24.63 -18.98 5.38
CA GLU A 932 24.68 -19.69 6.67
C GLU A 932 24.51 -18.77 7.89
N ARG A 933 24.90 -17.48 7.81
CA ARG A 933 24.64 -16.53 8.90
C ARG A 933 23.14 -16.25 9.05
N VAL A 934 22.42 -16.11 7.94
CA VAL A 934 20.96 -15.98 7.92
C VAL A 934 20.34 -17.26 8.47
N LYS A 935 20.68 -18.45 7.93
CA LYS A 935 20.17 -19.74 8.40
C LYS A 935 20.37 -19.98 9.90
N THR A 936 21.56 -19.70 10.44
CA THR A 936 21.86 -19.90 11.86
C THR A 936 21.12 -18.89 12.74
N THR A 937 20.98 -17.63 12.30
CA THR A 937 20.20 -16.61 13.01
C THR A 937 18.72 -16.99 13.05
N LEU A 938 18.15 -17.39 11.89
CA LEU A 938 16.78 -17.87 11.78
C LEU A 938 16.57 -19.09 12.68
N LYS A 939 17.38 -20.15 12.56
CA LYS A 939 17.33 -21.35 13.43
C LYS A 939 17.32 -21.00 14.92
N GLY A 940 18.10 -20.01 15.37
CA GLY A 940 18.09 -19.55 16.77
C GLY A 940 16.77 -18.92 17.21
N LEU A 941 16.19 -18.04 16.38
CA LEU A 941 14.88 -17.41 16.62
C LEU A 941 13.71 -18.40 16.48
N PHE A 942 13.92 -19.46 15.70
CA PHE A 942 12.92 -20.40 15.22
C PHE A 942 12.82 -21.69 16.06
N MET A 943 13.50 -21.77 17.20
CA MET A 943 13.26 -22.85 18.17
C MET A 943 11.92 -22.63 18.88
N ILE A 944 10.91 -23.41 18.49
CA ILE A 944 9.63 -23.51 19.22
C ILE A 944 9.94 -23.99 20.64
N PRO A 945 9.55 -23.24 21.69
CA PRO A 945 9.84 -23.61 23.07
C PRO A 945 9.27 -24.97 23.46
N GLU A 946 10.06 -25.75 24.21
CA GLU A 946 9.57 -26.99 24.78
C GLU A 946 8.43 -26.68 25.77
N THR A 947 7.30 -27.35 25.61
CA THR A 947 6.11 -27.15 26.42
C THR A 947 5.50 -28.49 26.79
N ILE A 948 4.96 -28.57 28.01
CA ILE A 948 4.21 -29.73 28.49
C ILE A 948 2.81 -29.31 28.94
N VAL A 949 1.82 -30.13 28.62
CA VAL A 949 0.44 -30.00 29.13
C VAL A 949 0.20 -30.99 30.27
N SER A 950 -0.63 -30.65 31.25
CA SER A 950 -0.88 -31.52 32.41
C SER A 950 -1.78 -32.73 32.14
N THR A 951 -2.53 -32.73 31.04
CA THR A 951 -3.35 -33.86 30.60
C THR A 951 -3.69 -33.74 29.11
N ASN A 952 -3.88 -34.89 28.45
CA ASN A 952 -4.48 -35.02 27.11
C ASN A 952 -5.97 -35.41 27.16
N ASN A 953 -6.55 -35.61 28.35
CA ASN A 953 -7.95 -35.97 28.55
C ASN A 953 -8.57 -35.18 29.71
N ILE A 954 -9.76 -34.62 29.49
CA ILE A 954 -10.58 -33.93 30.49
C ILE A 954 -11.99 -34.50 30.45
N ILE A 955 -12.56 -34.79 31.62
CA ILE A 955 -13.96 -35.20 31.77
C ILE A 955 -14.66 -34.14 32.62
N LEU A 956 -15.78 -33.61 32.14
CA LEU A 956 -16.61 -32.61 32.81
C LEU A 956 -17.97 -33.23 33.19
N GLN A 957 -18.48 -32.91 34.37
CA GLN A 957 -19.82 -33.25 34.82
C GLN A 957 -20.47 -31.99 35.42
N ASN A 958 -21.81 -31.88 35.42
CA ASN A 958 -22.58 -30.97 36.28
C ASN A 958 -22.02 -29.54 36.58
N GLN A 959 -21.55 -28.79 35.58
CA GLN A 959 -20.93 -27.45 35.72
C GLN A 959 -19.53 -27.42 36.38
N ASP A 960 -18.80 -28.54 36.36
CA ASP A 960 -17.39 -28.61 36.76
C ASP A 960 -16.49 -27.69 35.93
N THR A 961 -15.40 -27.27 36.56
CA THR A 961 -14.26 -26.61 35.92
C THR A 961 -13.03 -27.48 36.10
N SER A 962 -12.41 -27.88 35.00
CA SER A 962 -11.08 -28.50 35.00
C SER A 962 -10.02 -27.43 34.77
N ILE A 963 -8.80 -27.65 35.30
CA ILE A 963 -7.64 -26.80 35.07
C ILE A 963 -6.62 -27.57 34.22
N LEU A 964 -6.42 -27.12 32.99
CA LEU A 964 -5.34 -27.55 32.12
C LEU A 964 -4.12 -26.64 32.39
N ARG A 965 -3.01 -27.21 32.87
CA ARG A 965 -1.76 -26.46 33.05
C ARG A 965 -0.88 -26.62 31.82
N ILE A 966 -0.38 -25.52 31.30
CA ILE A 966 0.61 -25.49 30.21
C ILE A 966 1.90 -24.91 30.81
N THR A 967 3.00 -25.64 30.74
CA THR A 967 4.30 -25.23 31.32
C THR A 967 5.34 -25.07 30.22
N ASN A 968 6.01 -23.93 30.21
CA ASN A 968 7.19 -23.69 29.37
C ASN A 968 8.41 -24.35 30.04
N LYS A 969 9.15 -25.14 29.25
CA LYS A 969 10.39 -25.85 29.58
C LYS A 969 11.60 -25.39 28.77
N SER A 970 11.45 -24.31 28.03
CA SER A 970 12.58 -23.48 27.65
C SER A 970 13.04 -22.65 28.86
N GLY A 971 14.35 -22.63 29.10
CA GLY A 971 15.01 -21.72 30.03
C GLY A 971 15.40 -20.36 29.43
N ASN A 972 15.04 -20.07 28.16
CA ASN A 972 15.54 -18.89 27.43
C ASN A 972 14.56 -18.20 26.46
N SER A 973 13.41 -18.80 26.13
CA SER A 973 12.43 -18.26 25.17
C SER A 973 11.02 -18.25 25.75
N ASP A 974 10.29 -17.15 25.57
CA ASP A 974 8.85 -17.08 25.84
C ASP A 974 8.08 -18.02 24.89
N ALA A 975 7.14 -18.79 25.44
CA ALA A 975 6.28 -19.69 24.69
C ALA A 975 4.92 -19.02 24.45
N LEU A 976 4.56 -18.84 23.18
CA LEU A 976 3.25 -18.35 22.79
C LEU A 976 2.31 -19.54 22.65
N PHE A 977 1.14 -19.50 23.30
CA PHE A 977 0.12 -20.54 23.12
C PHE A 977 -1.19 -19.97 22.59
N GLN A 978 -1.90 -20.80 21.85
CA GLN A 978 -3.26 -20.55 21.37
C GLN A 978 -4.04 -21.87 21.36
N ILE A 979 -5.28 -21.84 21.83
CA ILE A 979 -6.16 -23.01 21.87
C ILE A 979 -7.24 -22.86 20.82
N ILE A 980 -7.44 -23.89 20.01
CA ILE A 980 -8.54 -23.95 19.04
C ILE A 980 -9.39 -25.22 19.25
N CYS A 981 -10.59 -25.23 18.67
CA CYS A 981 -11.44 -26.40 18.56
C CYS A 981 -11.16 -27.10 17.21
N GLU A 982 -10.44 -28.22 17.22
CA GLU A 982 -10.18 -29.01 16.00
C GLU A 982 -11.47 -29.64 15.46
N GLY A 983 -12.31 -30.17 16.35
CA GLY A 983 -13.62 -30.68 15.95
C GLY A 983 -14.45 -31.28 17.09
N VAL A 984 -15.76 -31.38 16.85
CA VAL A 984 -16.77 -31.88 17.79
C VAL A 984 -17.34 -33.22 17.32
N SER A 985 -17.68 -34.09 18.26
CA SER A 985 -18.39 -35.35 17.99
C SER A 985 -19.47 -35.64 19.04
N MET A 986 -20.53 -36.32 18.60
CA MET A 986 -21.57 -36.86 19.47
C MET A 986 -21.29 -38.34 19.71
N ILE A 987 -21.30 -38.75 20.97
CA ILE A 987 -21.03 -40.14 21.34
C ILE A 987 -22.34 -40.93 21.32
N LYS A 988 -22.30 -42.13 20.73
CA LYS A 988 -23.43 -43.07 20.67
C LYS A 988 -23.61 -43.82 21.99
N ASP A 989 -24.76 -44.50 22.11
CA ASP A 989 -25.06 -45.38 23.25
C ASP A 989 -24.11 -46.59 23.37
N ASP A 990 -23.34 -46.90 22.32
CA ASP A 990 -22.25 -47.89 22.30
C ASP A 990 -20.91 -47.36 22.85
N GLY A 991 -20.83 -46.06 23.17
CA GLY A 991 -19.64 -45.39 23.72
C GLY A 991 -18.64 -44.87 22.67
N GLN A 992 -18.86 -45.12 21.37
CA GLN A 992 -18.00 -44.63 20.29
C GLN A 992 -18.41 -43.22 19.83
N ALA A 993 -17.40 -42.41 19.50
CA ALA A 993 -17.58 -41.13 18.83
C ALA A 993 -17.82 -41.34 17.31
N LEU A 994 -18.60 -40.45 16.70
CA LEU A 994 -18.62 -40.28 15.24
C LEU A 994 -17.36 -39.55 14.76
N ASP A 995 -17.12 -39.54 13.44
CA ASP A 995 -16.07 -38.73 12.81
C ASP A 995 -16.15 -37.26 13.30
N HIS A 996 -15.01 -36.70 13.69
CA HIS A 996 -14.94 -35.35 14.23
C HIS A 996 -15.30 -34.32 13.15
N ARG A 997 -16.35 -33.52 13.41
CA ARG A 997 -16.73 -32.42 12.52
C ARG A 997 -15.83 -31.21 12.78
N PRO A 998 -15.12 -30.68 11.77
CA PRO A 998 -14.35 -29.46 11.94
C PRO A 998 -15.30 -28.31 12.24
N ARG A 999 -14.87 -27.42 13.13
CA ARG A 999 -15.52 -26.11 13.32
C ARG A 999 -14.60 -25.03 12.74
N ALA A 1000 -15.17 -23.89 12.35
CA ALA A 1000 -14.38 -22.74 11.89
C ALA A 1000 -13.28 -22.39 12.92
N SER A 1001 -12.18 -21.78 12.48
CA SER A 1001 -10.82 -21.88 13.06
C SER A 1001 -10.64 -21.62 14.58
N PHE A 1002 -11.62 -21.05 15.29
CA PHE A 1002 -11.61 -20.87 16.75
C PHE A 1002 -12.81 -21.47 17.47
N GLY A 1003 -13.80 -21.96 16.73
CA GLY A 1003 -15.17 -22.11 17.19
C GLY A 1003 -15.37 -23.19 18.23
N PHE A 1004 -15.29 -22.84 19.52
CA PHE A 1004 -15.67 -23.74 20.61
C PHE A 1004 -17.18 -24.05 20.55
N PRO A 1005 -17.64 -25.23 21.01
CA PRO A 1005 -19.06 -25.50 21.15
C PRO A 1005 -19.65 -24.69 22.32
N GLN A 1006 -20.89 -24.21 22.20
CA GLN A 1006 -21.53 -23.29 23.16
C GLN A 1006 -21.58 -23.80 24.62
N TRP A 1007 -21.57 -25.12 24.85
CA TRP A 1007 -21.55 -25.74 26.18
C TRP A 1007 -20.17 -25.71 26.86
N LEU A 1008 -19.11 -25.39 26.11
CA LEU A 1008 -17.74 -25.33 26.61
C LEU A 1008 -17.26 -23.88 26.68
N ARG A 1009 -16.59 -23.54 27.78
CA ARG A 1009 -15.83 -22.30 27.93
C ARG A 1009 -14.37 -22.64 28.23
N VAL A 1010 -13.46 -22.06 27.46
CA VAL A 1010 -12.00 -22.14 27.65
C VAL A 1010 -11.51 -20.72 27.96
N SER A 1011 -10.70 -20.54 29.00
CA SER A 1011 -10.11 -19.23 29.31
C SER A 1011 -8.87 -19.34 30.21
N PRO A 1012 -7.76 -18.63 29.90
CA PRO A 1012 -7.50 -17.89 28.67
C PRO A 1012 -7.37 -18.81 27.44
N VAL A 1013 -7.73 -18.31 26.26
CA VAL A 1013 -7.63 -19.05 24.98
C VAL A 1013 -6.25 -18.87 24.32
N SER A 1014 -5.54 -17.79 24.63
CA SER A 1014 -4.16 -17.55 24.18
C SER A 1014 -3.34 -16.85 25.25
N GLY A 1015 -2.03 -16.78 25.07
CA GLY A 1015 -1.17 -15.98 25.94
C GLY A 1015 0.32 -16.28 25.78
N ILE A 1016 1.10 -15.70 26.69
CA ILE A 1016 2.56 -15.78 26.76
C ILE A 1016 2.95 -16.52 28.05
N ILE A 1017 3.79 -17.54 27.94
CA ILE A 1017 4.32 -18.30 29.06
C ILE A 1017 5.83 -18.09 29.13
N LYS A 1018 6.30 -17.37 30.15
CA LYS A 1018 7.72 -17.06 30.34
C LYS A 1018 8.56 -18.32 30.61
N PRO A 1019 9.88 -18.31 30.34
CA PRO A 1019 10.79 -19.41 30.67
C PRO A 1019 10.57 -20.00 32.06
N GLU A 1020 10.50 -21.34 32.15
CA GLU A 1020 10.18 -22.12 33.36
C GLU A 1020 8.88 -21.76 34.10
N HIS A 1021 7.96 -20.98 33.50
CA HIS A 1021 6.65 -20.69 34.10
C HIS A 1021 5.56 -21.66 33.65
N THR A 1022 4.52 -21.78 34.48
CA THR A 1022 3.27 -22.49 34.17
C THR A 1022 2.12 -21.48 34.08
N THR A 1023 1.27 -21.59 33.07
CA THR A 1023 -0.04 -20.93 33.02
C THR A 1023 -1.16 -21.94 33.30
N GLU A 1024 -2.28 -21.44 33.82
CA GLU A 1024 -3.48 -22.23 34.12
C GLU A 1024 -4.62 -21.83 33.18
N VAL A 1025 -5.15 -22.81 32.44
CA VAL A 1025 -6.30 -22.64 31.55
C VAL A 1025 -7.51 -23.32 32.18
N SER A 1026 -8.55 -22.54 32.46
CA SER A 1026 -9.85 -23.05 32.88
C SER A 1026 -10.60 -23.65 31.69
N VAL A 1027 -11.16 -24.84 31.90
CA VAL A 1027 -11.97 -25.60 30.94
C VAL A 1027 -13.28 -25.96 31.64
N HIS A 1028 -14.34 -25.20 31.36
CA HIS A 1028 -15.59 -25.18 32.13
C HIS A 1028 -16.79 -25.61 31.29
N HIS A 1029 -17.68 -26.42 31.86
CA HIS A 1029 -18.98 -26.74 31.26
C HIS A 1029 -20.04 -25.71 31.67
N GLU A 1030 -20.51 -24.91 30.71
CA GLU A 1030 -21.58 -23.94 30.93
C GLU A 1030 -22.93 -24.49 30.45
N LYS A 1031 -24.01 -24.27 31.20
CA LYS A 1031 -25.37 -24.64 30.76
C LYS A 1031 -25.89 -23.60 29.78
N PHE A 1032 -26.13 -24.00 28.54
CA PHE A 1032 -26.78 -23.17 27.52
C PHE A 1032 -28.27 -23.51 27.44
N GLN A 1033 -29.15 -22.55 27.77
CA GLN A 1033 -30.58 -22.69 27.53
C GLN A 1033 -30.92 -22.20 26.12
N THR A 1034 -31.42 -23.09 25.26
CA THR A 1034 -32.03 -22.70 24.00
C THR A 1034 -33.33 -21.95 24.29
N VAL A 1035 -33.35 -20.65 24.01
CA VAL A 1035 -34.61 -19.88 23.89
C VAL A 1035 -35.41 -20.48 22.75
N GLU A 1036 -36.71 -20.71 22.94
CA GLU A 1036 -37.57 -21.28 21.90
C GLU A 1036 -37.77 -20.26 20.75
N GLU A 1037 -37.04 -20.44 19.65
CA GLU A 1037 -37.20 -19.59 18.47
C GLU A 1037 -38.47 -19.98 17.68
N PHE A 1038 -39.48 -19.11 17.77
CA PHE A 1038 -40.71 -19.22 17.00
C PHE A 1038 -40.62 -18.42 15.70
N VAL A 1039 -40.68 -19.10 14.56
CA VAL A 1039 -40.92 -18.50 13.23
C VAL A 1039 -42.21 -19.09 12.67
N ASP A 1040 -43.08 -18.24 12.11
CA ASP A 1040 -44.41 -18.58 11.55
C ASP A 1040 -45.31 -19.45 12.45
N GLY A 1041 -45.11 -19.39 13.78
CA GLY A 1041 -45.93 -20.10 14.77
C GLY A 1041 -45.68 -21.61 14.87
N VAL A 1042 -44.63 -22.12 14.23
CA VAL A 1042 -44.22 -23.53 14.31
C VAL A 1042 -42.90 -23.62 15.10
N PRO A 1043 -42.83 -24.35 16.22
CA PRO A 1043 -41.58 -24.53 16.95
C PRO A 1043 -40.64 -25.44 16.15
N GLN A 1044 -39.50 -24.92 15.68
CA GLN A 1044 -38.56 -25.69 14.84
C GLN A 1044 -37.57 -26.55 15.66
N ASN A 1045 -37.98 -26.98 16.85
CA ASN A 1045 -37.20 -27.81 17.77
C ASN A 1045 -37.07 -29.27 17.26
N TRP A 1046 -36.16 -29.49 16.30
CA TRP A 1046 -35.61 -30.82 16.00
C TRP A 1046 -34.26 -31.09 16.69
N TRP A 1047 -33.77 -30.13 17.47
CA TRP A 1047 -32.59 -30.23 18.33
C TRP A 1047 -32.95 -29.84 19.77
N CYS A 1048 -33.89 -30.60 20.35
CA CYS A 1048 -34.10 -30.64 21.80
C CYS A 1048 -32.79 -31.03 22.51
N GLU A 1049 -32.68 -30.81 23.83
CA GLU A 1049 -31.51 -31.16 24.64
C GLU A 1049 -31.04 -32.60 24.37
N ASP A 1050 -30.02 -32.71 23.53
CA ASP A 1050 -29.50 -34.01 23.13
C ASP A 1050 -28.73 -34.61 24.31
N ASN A 1051 -29.43 -35.47 25.06
CA ASN A 1051 -29.06 -36.07 26.35
C ASN A 1051 -27.97 -37.15 26.23
N ARG A 1052 -27.10 -37.01 25.22
CA ARG A 1052 -25.98 -37.89 24.91
C ARG A 1052 -24.66 -37.24 25.29
N ASP A 1053 -23.69 -38.07 25.67
CA ASP A 1053 -22.32 -37.63 25.95
C ASP A 1053 -21.76 -36.87 24.74
N ARG A 1054 -21.04 -35.78 25.01
CA ARG A 1054 -20.47 -34.89 23.98
C ARG A 1054 -18.97 -34.85 24.09
N GLU A 1055 -18.32 -34.73 22.94
CA GLU A 1055 -16.86 -34.73 22.86
C GLU A 1055 -16.35 -33.63 21.94
N VAL A 1056 -15.24 -33.02 22.32
CA VAL A 1056 -14.52 -32.05 21.50
C VAL A 1056 -13.01 -32.29 21.63
N VAL A 1057 -12.30 -32.16 20.53
CA VAL A 1057 -10.84 -32.16 20.51
C VAL A 1057 -10.37 -30.71 20.49
N LEU A 1058 -9.67 -30.31 21.55
CA LEU A 1058 -8.97 -29.04 21.61
C LEU A 1058 -7.52 -29.23 21.16
N GLU A 1059 -7.00 -28.27 20.40
CA GLU A 1059 -5.60 -28.23 20.01
C GLU A 1059 -4.92 -27.02 20.66
N VAL A 1060 -4.00 -27.26 21.60
CA VAL A 1060 -3.09 -26.25 22.14
C VAL A 1060 -1.91 -26.15 21.18
N ARG A 1061 -1.92 -25.12 20.34
CA ARG A 1061 -0.81 -24.75 19.45
C ARG A 1061 0.19 -23.90 20.24
N VAL A 1062 1.48 -24.19 20.08
CA VAL A 1062 2.58 -23.43 20.70
C VAL A 1062 3.60 -23.01 19.65
N SER A 1063 3.92 -21.71 19.57
CA SER A 1063 4.96 -21.17 18.68
C SER A 1063 6.01 -20.36 19.45
N SER A 1064 7.11 -19.99 18.76
CA SER A 1064 7.99 -18.91 19.21
C SER A 1064 7.45 -17.55 18.74
N SER A 1065 7.91 -16.48 19.38
CA SER A 1065 7.62 -15.08 19.02
C SER A 1065 8.04 -14.66 17.61
N TYR A 1066 8.70 -15.57 16.86
CA TYR A 1066 9.28 -15.33 15.54
C TYR A 1066 8.91 -16.40 14.50
N MET A 1067 7.97 -17.31 14.77
CA MET A 1067 7.54 -18.36 13.81
C MET A 1067 6.03 -18.53 13.67
N THR A 1068 5.59 -18.75 12.42
CA THR A 1068 4.24 -19.19 12.07
C THR A 1068 4.02 -20.70 12.23
N GLU A 1069 5.08 -21.49 12.45
CA GLU A 1069 4.99 -22.93 12.76
C GLU A 1069 4.69 -23.16 14.24
N THR A 1070 3.91 -24.20 14.53
CA THR A 1070 3.47 -24.55 15.90
C THR A 1070 3.74 -26.01 16.26
N ARG A 1071 4.13 -26.27 17.51
CA ARG A 1071 4.02 -27.60 18.15
C ARG A 1071 2.62 -27.72 18.76
N ASN A 1072 1.92 -28.81 18.46
CA ASN A 1072 0.51 -28.95 18.82
C ASN A 1072 0.30 -30.07 19.84
N HIS A 1073 -0.43 -29.79 20.91
CA HIS A 1073 -0.89 -30.78 21.90
C HIS A 1073 -2.41 -30.95 21.77
N ARG A 1074 -2.89 -32.19 21.64
CA ARG A 1074 -4.34 -32.49 21.50
C ARG A 1074 -4.93 -32.91 22.85
N ILE A 1075 -6.01 -32.24 23.27
CA ILE A 1075 -6.73 -32.52 24.52
C ILE A 1075 -8.18 -32.89 24.21
N ARG A 1076 -8.55 -34.13 24.55
CA ARG A 1076 -9.91 -34.65 24.42
C ARG A 1076 -10.74 -34.19 25.61
N VAL A 1077 -11.79 -33.40 25.38
CA VAL A 1077 -12.72 -32.93 26.42
C VAL A 1077 -14.06 -33.62 26.22
N ARG A 1078 -14.47 -34.44 27.20
CA ARG A 1078 -15.75 -35.17 27.19
C ARG A 1078 -16.68 -34.66 28.29
N TYR A 1079 -17.92 -34.36 27.94
CA TYR A 1079 -19.00 -34.07 28.89
C TYR A 1079 -19.88 -35.30 29.06
N CYS A 1080 -20.13 -35.70 30.31
CA CYS A 1080 -20.90 -36.89 30.67
C CYS A 1080 -22.18 -36.55 31.46
N ILE A 1081 -23.33 -37.02 31.00
CA ILE A 1081 -24.64 -36.74 31.64
C ILE A 1081 -24.99 -37.86 32.63
N SER A 1082 -24.92 -37.56 33.94
CA SER A 1082 -25.09 -38.54 35.02
C SER A 1082 -26.55 -38.98 35.26
N SER A 1083 -27.05 -39.90 34.43
CA SER A 1083 -28.43 -40.40 34.44
C SER A 1083 -28.72 -41.52 35.47
N LYS A 1084 -28.69 -41.20 36.78
CA LYS A 1084 -29.13 -42.13 37.85
C LYS A 1084 -30.14 -41.56 38.86
N GLY A 1085 -31.24 -41.01 38.33
CA GLY A 1085 -32.47 -40.74 39.09
C GLY A 1085 -33.52 -41.85 38.97
N LYS A 1086 -33.18 -43.13 39.24
CA LYS A 1086 -34.19 -44.20 39.22
C LYS A 1086 -35.14 -44.07 40.41
N GLN A 1087 -36.42 -43.82 40.13
CA GLN A 1087 -37.48 -44.05 41.11
C GLN A 1087 -37.46 -45.52 41.54
N VAL A 1088 -37.28 -45.76 42.83
CA VAL A 1088 -37.60 -47.02 43.48
C VAL A 1088 -38.94 -46.81 44.18
N GLY A 1089 -39.93 -47.63 43.83
CA GLY A 1089 -41.25 -47.57 44.47
C GLY A 1089 -41.20 -48.02 45.93
N ASP A 1090 -42.25 -47.70 46.69
CA ASP A 1090 -42.39 -48.09 48.10
C ASP A 1090 -42.12 -49.58 48.35
N ILE A 1091 -41.29 -49.87 49.37
CA ILE A 1091 -41.54 -50.92 50.37
C ILE A 1091 -40.63 -50.73 51.61
N SER A 1092 -41.23 -50.99 52.78
CA SER A 1092 -40.76 -50.89 54.17
C SER A 1092 -39.26 -50.81 54.52
N LEU A 1093 -38.97 -50.01 55.57
CA LEU A 1093 -37.70 -49.98 56.30
C LEU A 1093 -37.22 -51.34 56.82
N ASN A 1094 -35.90 -51.56 56.82
CA ASN A 1094 -35.18 -51.85 58.07
C ASN A 1094 -33.65 -51.61 57.96
N SER A 1095 -32.97 -51.51 59.11
CA SER A 1095 -31.58 -51.05 59.20
C SER A 1095 -30.53 -52.17 59.40
N LYS A 1096 -29.40 -52.11 58.68
CA LYS A 1096 -28.00 -52.08 59.20
C LYS A 1096 -26.93 -52.44 58.14
N GLN A 1097 -25.76 -51.78 58.29
CA GLN A 1097 -24.39 -52.18 57.92
C GLN A 1097 -24.16 -53.22 56.79
N ALA A 1098 -23.51 -52.79 55.69
CA ALA A 1098 -22.24 -53.37 55.22
C ALA A 1098 -21.57 -52.46 54.16
N GLN A 1099 -20.27 -52.63 53.96
CA GLN A 1099 -19.45 -51.90 52.98
C GLN A 1099 -19.69 -52.38 51.54
N ALA A 1100 -19.49 -51.51 50.56
CA ALA A 1100 -19.19 -51.88 49.18
C ALA A 1100 -17.88 -51.20 48.76
N ASN A 1101 -17.02 -51.92 48.05
CA ASN A 1101 -15.67 -51.48 47.70
C ASN A 1101 -15.32 -51.98 46.29
N LEU A 1102 -14.64 -51.16 45.49
CA LEU A 1102 -14.00 -51.50 44.21
C LEU A 1102 -14.89 -51.92 43.02
N LEU A 1103 -14.22 -51.97 41.85
CA LEU A 1103 -14.66 -52.35 40.50
C LEU A 1103 -15.56 -51.32 39.76
N ASP A 1104 -15.26 -50.92 38.52
CA ASP A 1104 -14.09 -51.24 37.68
C ASP A 1104 -13.66 -50.04 36.82
N ARG A 1105 -12.38 -50.00 36.42
CA ARG A 1105 -11.72 -48.91 35.69
C ARG A 1105 -11.07 -49.35 34.38
N SER A 1106 -11.20 -50.62 33.98
CA SER A 1106 -10.70 -51.14 32.71
C SER A 1106 -11.83 -51.63 31.78
N ASN A 1107 -12.16 -50.82 30.77
CA ASN A 1107 -12.52 -51.27 29.41
C ASN A 1107 -12.82 -50.06 28.50
N LEU A 1108 -11.79 -49.51 27.87
CA LEU A 1108 -11.92 -48.66 26.69
C LEU A 1108 -10.68 -48.86 25.81
N GLN A 1109 -10.91 -48.94 24.50
CA GLN A 1109 -10.02 -49.60 23.55
C GLN A 1109 -8.92 -48.64 23.05
N ARG A 1110 -7.65 -49.05 23.14
CA ARG A 1110 -6.52 -48.27 22.58
C ARG A 1110 -6.58 -48.24 21.06
N LEU A 1111 -6.64 -47.04 20.49
CA LEU A 1111 -6.35 -46.72 19.09
C LEU A 1111 -5.84 -45.27 18.99
N SER A 1112 -5.05 -44.99 17.95
CA SER A 1112 -4.35 -43.72 17.66
C SER A 1112 -3.07 -43.45 18.47
N ASP A 1113 -1.99 -43.15 17.76
CA ASP A 1113 -0.66 -42.87 18.30
C ASP A 1113 -0.44 -41.36 18.53
N SER A 1114 -0.14 -40.99 19.77
CA SER A 1114 0.44 -39.69 20.14
C SER A 1114 1.07 -39.80 21.54
N TYR A 1115 2.38 -39.59 21.64
CA TYR A 1115 3.06 -39.35 22.92
C TYR A 1115 2.72 -37.92 23.36
N ASP A 1116 2.40 -37.63 24.63
CA ASP A 1116 3.32 -37.81 25.76
C ASP A 1116 2.57 -38.00 27.12
N LEU A 1117 3.33 -37.85 28.22
CA LEU A 1117 3.04 -38.12 29.65
C LEU A 1117 3.13 -39.60 30.05
N VAL A 1118 4.28 -39.98 30.63
CA VAL A 1118 4.34 -40.60 31.98
C VAL A 1118 5.79 -40.80 32.49
N ASP A 1119 6.72 -41.27 31.65
CA ASP A 1119 7.87 -42.06 32.12
C ASP A 1119 9.01 -41.31 32.85
N HIS A 1120 8.93 -39.99 33.04
CA HIS A 1120 9.91 -39.22 33.85
C HIS A 1120 9.36 -38.50 35.08
N PHE A 1121 8.05 -38.57 35.38
CA PHE A 1121 7.51 -38.16 36.69
C PHE A 1121 7.90 -39.11 37.85
N ARG A 1122 8.79 -40.07 37.60
CA ARG A 1122 9.14 -41.15 38.54
C ARG A 1122 10.33 -40.84 39.46
N ASN A 1123 11.17 -39.87 39.11
CA ASN A 1123 12.43 -39.58 39.81
C ASN A 1123 12.57 -38.08 40.11
N LEU A 1124 11.96 -37.61 41.21
CA LEU A 1124 12.58 -36.70 42.19
C LEU A 1124 11.62 -36.46 43.36
N HIS A 1125 12.01 -36.94 44.54
CA HIS A 1125 11.37 -36.63 45.82
C HIS A 1125 12.39 -35.96 46.73
N SER A 1126 11.95 -34.92 47.45
CA SER A 1126 12.54 -34.44 48.72
C SER A 1126 13.90 -33.71 48.61
N PRO A 1127 14.17 -32.68 49.45
CA PRO A 1127 13.27 -32.08 50.46
C PRO A 1127 12.23 -31.13 49.85
#